data_AF-A0A094HCK4-F1
#
_entry.id   AF-A0A094HCK4-F1
#
_cell.length_a   1.000
_cell.length_b   1.000
_cell.length_c   1.000
_cell.angle_alpha   90.00
_cell.angle_beta   90.00
_cell.angle_gamma   90.00
#
_symmetry.space_group_name_H-M   'P 1'
#
loop_
_entity.id
_entity.type
_entity.pdbx_description
1 polymer ?
#
loop_
_entity_poly.entity_id
_entity_poly.type
_entity_poly.pdbx_seq_one_letter_code
_entity_poly.pdbx_strand_id
1 'polypeptide(L)'
;MGCQDVLTRKTGVIVGDDVLKLFNYAQEHNFAIPAINVTSSSTVVAALEAARDQKAPIILQMSQGGAAYFAGKGVANGKQEASIAGGIAGAHYIRAVAPAYGIPVILHTDHCAKKLLPWLDGLLDADEAYFKEKGEPLFSSHMIDLSEEEVDYNIKTTAEYLKRAAPMKQWLEMEIGITGGEEDGVNNEDVDNNSLYTQPEDILAIYQALSPISPFFSIAAGFGNVHGVYKPGNVKLHPELLGKHQKYVKDAIGAKEDKPVFLVFHGGSGSAKKEFTDAISYGVVKVNLDTDLQYAYLTGIRDYVLAKKDYIMQQVGNPDGDDKPNKKYFDPRVWVREGEKTMSARLTEGLKDFNTSNQLTQSSEAVHHRIAMTESEGGGVPQGQKQGWSSFIKSIANFSGDLSSLTAPPFILSSTSLTEFSSYWAEHPSIFVAPAAEKDPQKRALLVLKWFLSTLKQQYASRSDKYGNEKKPLNPFLGELFLGKWVDAAGTTELVSEQVSHHPPVTAYSIYNKEKGVQLQGYNAQKASFARTINVKQIGHAVYSIPAFDETYLITLPNLHIEGLVFGAPFVELNDKTYITSSSGFTAKIDYSGRGWVSGKKNSFTATLYPTGKESSILYTITGQWNKTFEVREGKKGAVIDDYDAEASAPTPLTIAPLEQQDPMESRRAWSKVAAGIAAGDMDATGVEKSKIENEQRALRAKEKEDGSEWSRRYFTRVESDKLLEALAPKIGLLVEDDKTGGIWRFDEKKATAEAGKKN
;
A
#
# COMPACT_ATOMS: atom_id res chain seq x y z
N MET A 1 -2.49 -15.61 -11.21
CA MET A 1 -1.02 -15.52 -11.31
C MET A 1 -0.68 -14.16 -11.92
N GLY A 2 0.35 -13.49 -11.43
CA GLY A 2 0.88 -12.25 -12.01
C GLY A 2 2.26 -12.50 -12.64
N CYS A 3 2.80 -11.53 -13.39
CA CYS A 3 4.08 -11.73 -14.06
C CYS A 3 5.23 -11.99 -13.07
N GLN A 4 5.14 -11.56 -11.80
CA GLN A 4 6.12 -11.92 -10.76
C GLN A 4 6.22 -13.43 -10.47
N ASP A 5 5.20 -14.21 -10.85
CA ASP A 5 5.20 -15.66 -10.64
C ASP A 5 6.13 -16.38 -11.63
N VAL A 6 6.41 -15.77 -12.79
CA VAL A 6 7.34 -16.33 -13.78
C VAL A 6 8.78 -15.85 -13.59
N LEU A 7 9.00 -14.77 -12.82
CA LEU A 7 10.32 -14.17 -12.62
C LEU A 7 11.08 -14.80 -11.45
N THR A 8 12.39 -14.98 -11.61
CA THR A 8 13.28 -15.37 -10.50
C THR A 8 13.61 -14.19 -9.59
N ARG A 9 13.82 -13.00 -10.17
CA ARG A 9 13.97 -11.73 -9.47
C ARG A 9 12.69 -10.93 -9.54
N LYS A 10 11.97 -10.83 -8.42
CA LYS A 10 10.65 -10.17 -8.35
C LYS A 10 10.72 -8.65 -8.19
N THR A 11 11.86 -8.12 -7.75
CA THR A 11 12.05 -6.69 -7.43
C THR A 11 13.43 -6.21 -7.84
N GLY A 12 13.54 -4.94 -8.26
CA GLY A 12 14.79 -4.35 -8.74
C GLY A 12 15.04 -4.68 -10.22
N VAL A 13 16.27 -4.42 -10.68
CA VAL A 13 16.63 -4.60 -12.10
C VAL A 13 16.70 -6.07 -12.46
N ILE A 14 15.88 -6.52 -13.42
CA ILE A 14 15.87 -7.89 -13.97
C ILE A 14 16.72 -7.96 -15.24
N VAL A 15 17.26 -9.15 -15.57
CA VAL A 15 18.16 -9.35 -16.72
C VAL A 15 17.91 -10.72 -17.37
N GLY A 16 18.39 -10.91 -18.61
CA GLY A 16 18.42 -12.20 -19.29
C GLY A 16 17.11 -12.98 -19.29
N ASP A 17 17.12 -14.19 -18.74
CA ASP A 17 15.98 -15.10 -18.78
C ASP A 17 14.71 -14.49 -18.15
N ASP A 18 14.85 -13.60 -17.15
CA ASP A 18 13.69 -12.94 -16.54
C ASP A 18 13.08 -11.88 -17.47
N VAL A 19 13.88 -11.19 -18.29
CA VAL A 19 13.36 -10.28 -19.34
C VAL A 19 12.57 -11.09 -20.37
N LEU A 20 13.14 -12.21 -20.83
CA LEU A 20 12.49 -13.12 -21.78
C LEU A 20 11.16 -13.66 -21.24
N LYS A 21 11.12 -14.11 -19.98
CA LYS A 21 9.88 -14.58 -19.35
C LYS A 21 8.85 -13.47 -19.21
N LEU A 22 9.27 -12.25 -18.89
CA LEU A 22 8.36 -11.12 -18.79
C LEU A 22 7.73 -10.79 -20.16
N PHE A 23 8.51 -10.78 -21.24
CA PHE A 23 7.99 -10.51 -22.58
C PHE A 23 7.11 -11.63 -23.11
N ASN A 24 7.44 -12.90 -22.86
CA ASN A 24 6.56 -14.02 -23.15
C ASN A 24 5.21 -13.88 -22.42
N TYR A 25 5.26 -13.59 -21.12
CA TYR A 25 4.06 -13.35 -20.32
C TYR A 25 3.26 -12.16 -20.86
N ALA A 26 3.92 -11.09 -21.32
CA ALA A 26 3.29 -9.92 -21.91
C ALA A 26 2.52 -10.25 -23.21
N GLN A 27 3.10 -11.07 -24.10
CA GLN A 27 2.43 -11.53 -25.32
C GLN A 27 1.24 -12.45 -25.02
N GLU A 28 1.38 -13.37 -24.06
CA GLU A 28 0.33 -14.29 -23.62
C GLU A 28 -0.86 -13.54 -23.00
N HIS A 29 -0.57 -12.51 -22.20
CA HIS A 29 -1.57 -11.74 -21.46
C HIS A 29 -1.97 -10.41 -22.13
N ASN A 30 -1.53 -10.16 -23.36
CA ASN A 30 -1.87 -8.98 -24.17
C ASN A 30 -1.66 -7.63 -23.46
N PHE A 31 -0.45 -7.42 -22.94
CA PHE A 31 0.00 -6.11 -22.47
C PHE A 31 1.39 -5.78 -23.00
N ALA A 32 1.77 -4.51 -22.95
CA ALA A 32 3.15 -4.08 -23.19
C ALA A 32 3.70 -3.35 -21.96
N ILE A 33 5.01 -3.39 -21.77
CA ILE A 33 5.70 -2.70 -20.68
C ILE A 33 6.05 -1.30 -21.20
N PRO A 34 5.65 -0.21 -20.51
CA PRO A 34 6.09 1.13 -20.89
C PRO A 34 7.59 1.29 -20.65
N ALA A 35 8.26 1.91 -21.62
CA ALA A 35 9.67 2.26 -21.56
C ALA A 35 9.86 3.76 -21.47
N ILE A 36 10.35 4.21 -20.32
CA ILE A 36 10.32 5.60 -19.91
C ILE A 36 11.70 6.20 -20.02
N ASN A 37 11.84 7.21 -20.88
CA ASN A 37 13.07 8.00 -20.94
C ASN A 37 13.28 8.74 -19.63
N VAL A 38 14.44 8.52 -19.02
CA VAL A 38 14.84 9.19 -17.77
C VAL A 38 16.13 9.96 -17.98
N THR A 39 16.19 11.14 -17.36
CA THR A 39 17.31 12.08 -17.51
C THR A 39 17.94 12.45 -16.17
N SER A 40 17.25 12.20 -15.07
CA SER A 40 17.72 12.52 -13.71
C SER A 40 17.18 11.55 -12.67
N SER A 41 17.71 11.65 -11.45
CA SER A 41 17.18 10.92 -10.29
C SER A 41 15.69 11.19 -10.05
N SER A 42 15.21 12.41 -10.33
CA SER A 42 13.82 12.82 -10.18
C SER A 42 12.89 12.10 -11.15
N THR A 43 13.22 12.08 -12.45
CA THR A 43 12.41 11.38 -13.46
C THR A 43 12.40 9.87 -13.24
N VAL A 44 13.50 9.30 -12.73
CA VAL A 44 13.56 7.90 -12.29
C VAL A 44 12.57 7.64 -11.14
N VAL A 45 12.59 8.48 -10.10
CA VAL A 45 11.72 8.36 -8.93
C VAL A 45 10.24 8.47 -9.33
N ALA A 46 9.90 9.43 -10.18
CA ALA A 46 8.53 9.60 -10.69
C ALA A 46 8.05 8.36 -11.46
N ALA A 47 8.92 7.75 -12.28
CA ALA A 47 8.60 6.56 -13.04
C ALA A 47 8.41 5.31 -12.17
N LEU A 48 9.35 5.08 -11.23
CA LEU A 48 9.27 3.98 -10.28
C LEU A 48 8.06 4.09 -9.35
N GLU A 49 7.72 5.30 -8.92
CA GLU A 49 6.54 5.57 -8.09
C GLU A 49 5.26 5.20 -8.80
N ALA A 50 5.08 5.65 -10.05
CA ALA A 50 3.89 5.33 -10.83
C ALA A 50 3.74 3.82 -11.06
N ALA A 51 4.83 3.13 -11.44
CA ALA A 51 4.81 1.69 -11.68
C ALA A 51 4.52 0.88 -10.39
N ARG A 52 5.09 1.27 -9.25
CA ARG A 52 4.78 0.68 -7.93
C ARG A 52 3.30 0.83 -7.62
N ASP A 53 2.78 2.04 -7.74
CA ASP A 53 1.40 2.35 -7.37
C ASP A 53 0.39 1.67 -8.30
N GLN A 54 0.77 1.40 -9.54
CA GLN A 54 0.01 0.60 -10.49
C GLN A 54 0.33 -0.90 -10.46
N LYS A 55 1.19 -1.37 -9.54
CA LYS A 55 1.61 -2.77 -9.46
C LYS A 55 2.00 -3.33 -10.84
N ALA A 56 2.89 -2.63 -11.52
CA ALA A 56 3.28 -2.94 -12.89
C ALA A 56 4.80 -3.10 -13.02
N PRO A 57 5.28 -3.99 -13.91
CA PRO A 57 6.65 -3.91 -14.42
C PRO A 57 6.86 -2.61 -15.20
N ILE A 58 8.11 -2.15 -15.28
CA ILE A 58 8.47 -0.94 -16.04
C ILE A 58 9.84 -1.10 -16.71
N ILE A 59 10.04 -0.46 -17.86
CA ILE A 59 11.35 -0.25 -18.46
C ILE A 59 11.76 1.20 -18.17
N LEU A 60 12.97 1.41 -17.64
CA LEU A 60 13.59 2.73 -17.57
C LEU A 60 14.71 2.78 -18.61
N GLN A 61 14.63 3.73 -19.52
CA GLN A 61 15.59 3.88 -20.61
C GLN A 61 16.28 5.24 -20.57
N MET A 62 17.53 5.28 -21.00
CA MET A 62 18.27 6.52 -21.18
C MET A 62 18.61 6.67 -22.66
N SER A 63 18.19 7.78 -23.26
CA SER A 63 18.77 8.20 -24.55
C SER A 63 20.19 8.70 -24.36
N GLN A 64 20.94 8.84 -25.45
CA GLN A 64 22.31 9.34 -25.41
C GLN A 64 22.38 10.74 -24.75
N GLY A 65 21.43 11.61 -25.08
CA GLY A 65 21.31 12.95 -24.50
C GLY A 65 20.85 12.92 -23.04
N GLY A 66 19.91 12.02 -22.70
CA GLY A 66 19.47 11.81 -21.33
C GLY A 66 20.59 11.31 -20.41
N ALA A 67 21.40 10.37 -20.90
CA ALA A 67 22.58 9.87 -20.21
C ALA A 67 23.61 11.00 -19.98
N ALA A 68 23.91 11.81 -21.00
CA ALA A 68 24.80 12.97 -20.84
C ALA A 68 24.26 13.97 -19.80
N TYR A 69 22.94 14.20 -19.76
CA TYR A 69 22.33 15.06 -18.74
C TYR A 69 22.46 14.48 -17.33
N PHE A 70 22.38 13.15 -17.18
CA PHE A 70 22.58 12.46 -15.91
C PHE A 70 24.00 12.65 -15.34
N ALA A 71 25.02 12.72 -16.21
CA ALA A 71 26.38 13.13 -15.82
C ALA A 71 26.48 14.64 -15.47
N GLY A 72 25.54 15.43 -15.98
CA GLY A 72 25.51 16.89 -15.89
C GLY A 72 26.15 17.54 -17.11
N LYS A 73 25.49 18.56 -17.68
CA LYS A 73 25.95 19.29 -18.89
C LYS A 73 27.32 20.00 -18.74
N GLY A 74 27.90 20.04 -17.55
CA GLY A 74 29.25 20.53 -17.32
C GLY A 74 30.36 19.57 -17.78
N VAL A 75 30.03 18.30 -18.04
CA VAL A 75 30.97 17.30 -18.56
C VAL A 75 30.96 17.34 -20.09
N ALA A 76 32.15 17.43 -20.70
CA ALA A 76 32.28 17.42 -22.16
C ALA A 76 31.85 16.06 -22.75
N ASN A 77 31.19 16.08 -23.91
CA ASN A 77 30.63 14.88 -24.54
C ASN A 77 31.12 14.66 -25.98
N GLY A 78 32.31 15.15 -26.31
CA GLY A 78 32.82 15.14 -27.69
C GLY A 78 33.10 13.73 -28.24
N LYS A 79 33.43 12.77 -27.38
CA LYS A 79 33.62 11.36 -27.70
C LYS A 79 32.72 10.47 -26.87
N GLN A 80 31.50 10.95 -26.60
CA GLN A 80 30.49 10.25 -25.80
C GLN A 80 30.85 10.06 -24.31
N GLU A 81 31.90 10.73 -23.79
CA GLU A 81 32.36 10.49 -22.42
C GLU A 81 31.29 10.80 -21.36
N ALA A 82 30.55 11.90 -21.53
CA ALA A 82 29.46 12.26 -20.62
C ALA A 82 28.29 11.27 -20.73
N SER A 83 27.95 10.83 -21.94
CA SER A 83 26.88 9.85 -22.15
C SER A 83 27.22 8.48 -21.58
N ILE A 84 28.47 8.02 -21.72
CA ILE A 84 28.94 6.77 -21.12
C ILE A 84 28.93 6.89 -19.60
N ALA A 85 29.59 7.90 -19.04
CA ALA A 85 29.67 8.10 -17.59
C ALA A 85 28.31 8.29 -16.94
N GLY A 86 27.42 9.07 -17.57
CA GLY A 86 26.08 9.34 -17.09
C GLY A 86 25.14 8.14 -17.22
N GLY A 87 25.28 7.36 -18.29
CA GLY A 87 24.57 6.08 -18.43
C GLY A 87 24.95 5.10 -17.32
N ILE A 88 26.24 4.95 -17.04
CA ILE A 88 26.75 4.12 -15.94
C ILE A 88 26.24 4.62 -14.58
N ALA A 89 26.32 5.94 -14.34
CA ALA A 89 25.85 6.55 -13.08
C ALA A 89 24.34 6.36 -12.89
N GLY A 90 23.55 6.59 -13.94
CA GLY A 90 22.10 6.37 -13.94
C GLY A 90 21.73 4.91 -13.68
N ALA A 91 22.44 3.97 -14.31
CA ALA A 91 22.26 2.54 -14.10
C ALA A 91 22.50 2.14 -12.64
N HIS A 92 23.61 2.60 -12.04
CA HIS A 92 23.90 2.34 -10.63
C HIS A 92 22.88 2.97 -9.69
N TYR A 93 22.43 4.20 -9.97
CA TYR A 93 21.37 4.84 -9.20
C TYR A 93 20.07 4.03 -9.23
N ILE A 94 19.62 3.62 -10.44
CA ILE A 94 18.41 2.82 -10.62
C ILE A 94 18.54 1.48 -9.89
N ARG A 95 19.67 0.78 -10.03
CA ARG A 95 19.92 -0.49 -9.33
C ARG A 95 19.88 -0.35 -7.82
N ALA A 96 20.39 0.76 -7.27
CA ALA A 96 20.38 1.01 -5.84
C ALA A 96 18.96 1.29 -5.31
N VAL A 97 18.14 2.01 -6.07
CA VAL A 97 16.85 2.52 -5.58
C VAL A 97 15.65 1.64 -5.96
N ALA A 98 15.67 0.97 -7.12
CA ALA A 98 14.54 0.19 -7.63
C ALA A 98 14.02 -0.90 -6.66
N PRO A 99 14.86 -1.64 -5.90
CA PRO A 99 14.36 -2.62 -4.93
C PRO A 99 13.42 -2.02 -3.87
N ALA A 100 13.61 -0.75 -3.48
CA ALA A 100 12.76 -0.07 -2.50
C ALA A 100 11.32 0.13 -3.00
N TYR A 101 11.11 0.10 -4.32
CA TYR A 101 9.79 0.22 -4.94
C TYR A 101 9.08 -1.12 -5.12
N GLY A 102 9.75 -2.26 -4.89
CA GLY A 102 9.11 -3.58 -4.86
C GLY A 102 8.56 -4.07 -6.21
N ILE A 103 9.08 -3.54 -7.32
CA ILE A 103 8.68 -3.90 -8.69
C ILE A 103 9.88 -4.40 -9.51
N PRO A 104 9.67 -5.27 -10.51
CA PRO A 104 10.70 -5.62 -11.47
C PRO A 104 10.88 -4.47 -12.48
N VAL A 105 12.15 -4.13 -12.75
CA VAL A 105 12.54 -3.05 -13.65
C VAL A 105 13.46 -3.61 -14.73
N ILE A 106 13.20 -3.29 -15.99
CA ILE A 106 14.17 -3.48 -17.06
C ILE A 106 14.93 -2.16 -17.22
N LEU A 107 16.25 -2.23 -17.23
CA LEU A 107 17.11 -1.08 -17.46
C LEU A 107 17.63 -1.11 -18.90
N HIS A 108 17.37 -0.06 -19.66
CA HIS A 108 17.58 -0.01 -21.10
C HIS A 108 18.31 1.26 -21.55
N THR A 109 18.81 1.27 -22.79
CA THR A 109 19.23 2.48 -23.49
C THR A 109 18.45 2.62 -24.78
N ASP A 110 18.11 3.86 -25.11
CA ASP A 110 17.32 4.19 -26.29
C ASP A 110 18.19 4.30 -27.57
N HIS A 111 17.59 4.81 -28.66
CA HIS A 111 18.16 5.00 -29.99
C HIS A 111 19.68 5.21 -30.05
N CYS A 112 20.35 4.29 -30.75
CA CYS A 112 21.79 4.34 -30.99
C CYS A 112 22.07 4.27 -32.50
N ALA A 113 21.98 5.44 -33.14
CA ALA A 113 22.41 5.65 -34.52
C ALA A 113 23.88 5.26 -34.74
N LYS A 114 24.29 5.06 -36.00
CA LYS A 114 25.67 4.73 -36.37
C LYS A 114 26.73 5.63 -35.74
N LYS A 115 26.46 6.94 -35.66
CA LYS A 115 27.35 7.95 -35.03
C LYS A 115 27.49 7.77 -33.51
N LEU A 116 26.55 7.07 -32.88
CA LEU A 116 26.46 6.84 -31.44
C LEU A 116 26.99 5.47 -31.03
N LEU A 117 27.39 4.59 -31.96
CA LEU A 117 27.99 3.29 -31.62
C LEU A 117 29.13 3.35 -30.59
N PRO A 118 30.02 4.37 -30.59
CA PRO A 118 31.02 4.50 -29.53
C PRO A 118 30.44 4.69 -28.11
N TRP A 119 29.23 5.25 -27.98
CA TRP A 119 28.52 5.33 -26.70
C TRP A 119 28.07 3.94 -26.25
N LEU A 120 27.46 3.17 -27.16
CA LEU A 120 27.05 1.79 -26.89
C LEU A 120 28.26 0.90 -26.55
N ASP A 121 29.37 1.02 -27.28
CA ASP A 121 30.62 0.31 -26.99
C ASP A 121 31.09 0.55 -25.55
N GLY A 122 31.08 1.82 -25.10
CA GLY A 122 31.48 2.17 -23.74
C GLY A 122 30.51 1.68 -22.66
N LEU A 123 29.22 1.54 -22.97
CA LEU A 123 28.26 0.93 -22.05
C LEU A 123 28.41 -0.59 -22.00
N LEU A 124 28.66 -1.25 -23.12
CA LEU A 124 28.95 -2.69 -23.17
C LEU A 124 30.27 -3.04 -22.46
N ASP A 125 31.29 -2.18 -22.54
CA ASP A 125 32.51 -2.32 -21.73
C ASP A 125 32.16 -2.32 -20.22
N ALA A 126 31.22 -1.48 -19.79
CA ALA A 126 30.76 -1.41 -18.42
C ALA A 126 29.91 -2.63 -18.02
N ASP A 127 29.09 -3.15 -18.93
CA ASP A 127 28.35 -4.40 -18.73
C ASP A 127 29.28 -5.59 -18.56
N GLU A 128 30.29 -5.72 -19.42
CA GLU A 128 31.28 -6.80 -19.35
C GLU A 128 32.06 -6.74 -18.03
N ALA A 129 32.43 -5.53 -17.59
CA ALA A 129 33.07 -5.34 -16.29
C ALA A 129 32.15 -5.72 -15.12
N TYR A 130 30.89 -5.30 -15.15
CA TYR A 130 29.91 -5.61 -14.11
C TYR A 130 29.54 -7.10 -14.10
N PHE A 131 29.41 -7.73 -15.27
CA PHE A 131 29.17 -9.17 -15.44
C PHE A 131 30.29 -10.00 -14.86
N LYS A 132 31.56 -9.61 -15.11
CA LYS A 132 32.72 -10.27 -14.52
C LYS A 132 32.70 -10.22 -12.98
N GLU A 133 32.18 -9.14 -12.39
CA GLU A 133 32.14 -8.97 -10.94
C GLU A 133 30.89 -9.61 -10.29
N LYS A 134 29.72 -9.48 -10.93
CA LYS A 134 28.41 -9.79 -10.33
C LYS A 134 27.68 -10.98 -10.96
N GLY A 135 28.16 -11.48 -12.09
CA GLY A 135 27.51 -12.58 -12.84
C GLY A 135 26.28 -12.15 -13.64
N GLU A 136 26.04 -10.84 -13.80
CA GLU A 136 24.96 -10.26 -14.61
C GLU A 136 25.41 -8.92 -15.24
N PRO A 137 24.89 -8.51 -16.39
CA PRO A 137 25.24 -7.22 -17.01
C PRO A 137 24.71 -6.03 -16.17
N LEU A 138 25.25 -4.84 -16.38
CA LEU A 138 24.82 -3.61 -15.70
C LEU A 138 23.46 -3.16 -16.24
N PHE A 139 23.24 -3.23 -17.55
CA PHE A 139 21.96 -3.00 -18.21
C PHE A 139 21.24 -4.32 -18.50
N SER A 140 19.91 -4.27 -18.50
CA SER A 140 19.09 -5.40 -18.94
C SER A 140 19.15 -5.55 -20.46
N SER A 141 19.17 -4.42 -21.16
CA SER A 141 19.06 -4.36 -22.61
C SER A 141 19.69 -3.09 -23.19
N HIS A 142 20.09 -3.14 -24.46
CA HIS A 142 20.47 -1.98 -25.27
C HIS A 142 19.67 -1.93 -26.57
N MET A 143 19.67 -0.78 -27.24
CA MET A 143 19.02 -0.58 -28.53
C MET A 143 20.05 -0.14 -29.57
N ILE A 144 19.93 -0.66 -30.79
CA ILE A 144 20.66 -0.20 -31.98
C ILE A 144 19.65 0.29 -33.02
N ASP A 145 19.82 1.53 -33.46
CA ASP A 145 19.00 2.11 -34.51
C ASP A 145 19.88 2.35 -35.73
N LEU A 146 19.83 1.44 -36.69
CA LEU A 146 20.51 1.62 -37.99
C LEU A 146 19.47 1.63 -39.11
N SER A 147 18.26 2.10 -38.82
CA SER A 147 17.13 2.14 -39.74
C SER A 147 17.36 3.01 -40.98
N GLU A 148 18.21 4.03 -40.86
CA GLU A 148 18.64 4.91 -41.97
C GLU A 148 19.71 4.29 -42.86
N GLU A 149 20.30 3.17 -42.45
CA GLU A 149 21.33 2.47 -43.23
C GLU A 149 20.71 1.33 -44.05
N GLU A 150 21.45 0.82 -45.02
CA GLU A 150 21.03 -0.35 -45.81
C GLU A 150 20.66 -1.53 -44.90
N VAL A 151 19.55 -2.22 -45.20
CA VAL A 151 18.99 -3.32 -44.38
C VAL A 151 20.06 -4.38 -44.05
N ASP A 152 20.84 -4.79 -45.05
CA ASP A 152 21.92 -5.78 -44.86
C ASP A 152 23.01 -5.28 -43.89
N TYR A 153 23.35 -3.99 -43.95
CA TYR A 153 24.32 -3.39 -43.04
C TYR A 153 23.78 -3.35 -41.61
N ASN A 154 22.51 -2.95 -41.43
CA ASN A 154 21.83 -2.94 -40.15
C ASN A 154 21.82 -4.34 -39.52
N ILE A 155 21.28 -5.34 -40.23
CA ILE A 155 21.20 -6.72 -39.75
C ILE A 155 22.58 -7.26 -39.38
N LYS A 156 23.58 -7.07 -40.25
CA LYS A 156 24.93 -7.58 -40.00
C LYS A 156 25.58 -6.93 -38.78
N THR A 157 25.47 -5.61 -38.66
CA THR A 157 26.07 -4.86 -37.55
C THR A 157 25.37 -5.23 -36.24
N THR A 158 24.04 -5.26 -36.22
CA THR A 158 23.25 -5.70 -35.07
C THR A 158 23.61 -7.13 -34.65
N ALA A 159 23.82 -8.05 -35.60
CA ALA A 159 24.27 -9.40 -35.32
C ALA A 159 25.67 -9.46 -34.67
N GLU A 160 26.58 -8.55 -35.03
CA GLU A 160 27.90 -8.44 -34.39
C GLU A 160 27.79 -7.98 -32.93
N TYR A 161 26.95 -6.99 -32.65
CA TYR A 161 26.68 -6.55 -31.27
C TYR A 161 25.91 -7.59 -30.45
N LEU A 162 24.95 -8.30 -31.05
CA LEU A 162 24.23 -9.38 -30.37
C LEU A 162 25.18 -10.51 -29.97
N LYS A 163 26.19 -10.83 -30.80
CA LYS A 163 27.25 -11.80 -30.45
C LYS A 163 28.05 -11.36 -29.23
N ARG A 164 28.32 -10.05 -29.09
CA ARG A 164 29.00 -9.47 -27.92
C ARG A 164 28.14 -9.53 -26.66
N ALA A 165 26.84 -9.27 -26.78
CA ALA A 165 25.88 -9.27 -25.68
C ALA A 165 25.45 -10.69 -25.21
N ALA A 166 25.44 -11.66 -26.12
CA ALA A 166 24.92 -13.01 -25.88
C ALA A 166 25.54 -13.76 -24.67
N PRO A 167 26.86 -13.72 -24.42
CA PRO A 167 27.46 -14.38 -23.25
C PRO A 167 26.90 -13.88 -21.91
N MET A 168 26.45 -12.62 -21.85
CA MET A 168 25.86 -12.00 -20.65
C MET A 168 24.34 -12.22 -20.56
N LYS A 169 23.75 -12.89 -21.55
CA LYS A 169 22.29 -12.95 -21.76
C LYS A 169 21.66 -11.55 -21.83
N GLN A 170 22.39 -10.58 -22.33
CA GLN A 170 21.89 -9.21 -22.42
C GLN A 170 21.03 -9.05 -23.68
N TRP A 171 19.94 -8.33 -23.56
CA TRP A 171 18.97 -8.18 -24.64
C TRP A 171 19.36 -7.06 -25.60
N LEU A 172 19.16 -7.26 -26.90
CA LEU A 172 19.40 -6.25 -27.91
C LEU A 172 18.13 -5.95 -28.71
N GLU A 173 17.67 -4.72 -28.61
CA GLU A 173 16.60 -4.19 -29.45
C GLU A 173 17.19 -3.61 -30.72
N MET A 174 16.52 -3.83 -31.85
CA MET A 174 16.90 -3.20 -33.12
C MET A 174 15.71 -2.54 -33.80
N GLU A 175 15.98 -1.52 -34.59
CA GLU A 175 14.96 -0.87 -35.43
C GLU A 175 15.21 -1.11 -36.91
N ILE A 176 14.11 -1.27 -37.66
CA ILE A 176 14.10 -1.52 -39.09
C ILE A 176 13.01 -0.70 -39.78
N GLY A 177 13.37 -0.07 -40.91
CA GLY A 177 12.52 0.86 -41.62
C GLY A 177 12.58 2.26 -41.01
N ILE A 178 12.36 3.29 -41.84
CA ILE A 178 12.52 4.69 -41.42
C ILE A 178 11.28 5.13 -40.65
N THR A 179 11.44 5.62 -39.41
CA THR A 179 10.37 6.30 -38.68
C THR A 179 10.30 7.77 -39.08
N GLY A 180 9.10 8.34 -39.09
CA GLY A 180 8.93 9.77 -39.37
C GLY A 180 9.23 10.62 -38.12
N GLY A 181 9.74 11.83 -38.33
CA GLY A 181 9.89 12.84 -37.27
C GLY A 181 11.26 13.01 -36.65
N GLU A 182 11.37 13.75 -35.53
CA GLU A 182 12.65 14.07 -34.89
C GLU A 182 12.86 13.37 -33.55
N GLU A 183 13.97 12.64 -33.41
CA GLU A 183 14.42 12.02 -32.17
C GLU A 183 15.94 12.11 -32.00
N ASP A 184 16.41 12.45 -30.80
CA ASP A 184 17.84 12.57 -30.44
C ASP A 184 18.72 13.31 -31.50
N GLY A 185 18.12 14.29 -32.18
CA GLY A 185 18.76 15.13 -33.20
C GLY A 185 18.90 14.48 -34.59
N VAL A 186 18.09 13.45 -34.88
CA VAL A 186 17.85 12.87 -36.21
C VAL A 186 16.45 13.29 -36.64
N ASN A 187 16.28 13.93 -37.81
CA ASN A 187 15.00 14.49 -38.27
C ASN A 187 14.60 13.88 -39.62
N ASN A 188 13.46 13.17 -39.62
CA ASN A 188 12.85 12.43 -40.72
C ASN A 188 11.45 12.98 -41.09
N GLU A 189 11.20 14.27 -40.92
CA GLU A 189 9.89 14.89 -41.21
C GLU A 189 9.52 14.91 -42.70
N ASP A 190 10.50 14.81 -43.61
CA ASP A 190 10.32 14.95 -45.07
C ASP A 190 10.34 13.61 -45.86
N VAL A 191 10.30 12.46 -45.17
CA VAL A 191 10.45 11.11 -45.80
C VAL A 191 9.18 10.66 -46.54
N ASP A 192 9.33 9.94 -47.68
CA ASP A 192 8.20 9.39 -48.45
C ASP A 192 7.38 8.36 -47.65
N ASN A 193 6.05 8.43 -47.77
CA ASN A 193 5.11 7.67 -46.93
C ASN A 193 5.26 6.14 -47.10
N ASN A 194 5.66 5.67 -48.29
CA ASN A 194 5.89 4.24 -48.51
C ASN A 194 7.13 3.69 -47.79
N SER A 195 8.12 4.55 -47.49
CA SER A 195 9.33 4.18 -46.75
C SER A 195 9.10 4.06 -45.23
N LEU A 196 7.91 4.43 -44.75
CA LEU A 196 7.51 4.39 -43.32
C LEU A 196 6.94 3.03 -42.87
N TYR A 197 6.86 2.05 -43.78
CA TYR A 197 6.29 0.73 -43.51
C TYR A 197 7.29 -0.39 -43.78
N THR A 198 7.73 -1.07 -42.73
CA THR A 198 8.60 -2.25 -42.80
C THR A 198 7.89 -3.39 -43.55
N GLN A 199 8.65 -4.18 -44.30
CA GLN A 199 8.10 -5.34 -45.01
C GLN A 199 8.22 -6.63 -44.16
N PRO A 200 7.28 -7.59 -44.25
CA PRO A 200 7.37 -8.86 -43.54
C PRO A 200 8.67 -9.65 -43.82
N GLU A 201 9.22 -9.52 -45.03
CA GLU A 201 10.49 -10.12 -45.45
C GLU A 201 11.67 -9.63 -44.61
N ASP A 202 11.68 -8.33 -44.25
CA ASP A 202 12.74 -7.74 -43.43
C ASP A 202 12.72 -8.33 -42.02
N ILE A 203 11.52 -8.49 -41.44
CA ILE A 203 11.34 -9.10 -40.11
C ILE A 203 11.81 -10.56 -40.12
N LEU A 204 11.53 -11.30 -41.19
CA LEU A 204 12.01 -12.67 -41.35
C LEU A 204 13.55 -12.72 -41.48
N ALA A 205 14.14 -11.84 -42.30
CA ALA A 205 15.58 -11.76 -42.49
C ALA A 205 16.30 -11.47 -41.17
N ILE A 206 15.78 -10.53 -40.37
CA ILE A 206 16.26 -10.24 -39.02
C ILE A 206 16.17 -11.48 -38.13
N TYR A 207 14.99 -12.12 -38.07
CA TYR A 207 14.78 -13.28 -37.21
C TYR A 207 15.75 -14.41 -37.56
N GLN A 208 15.94 -14.70 -38.86
CA GLN A 208 16.87 -15.72 -39.34
C GLN A 208 18.33 -15.40 -39.03
N ALA A 209 18.71 -14.12 -39.05
CA ALA A 209 20.07 -13.69 -38.74
C ALA A 209 20.38 -13.70 -37.23
N LEU A 210 19.43 -13.26 -36.40
CA LEU A 210 19.66 -13.03 -34.97
C LEU A 210 19.32 -14.22 -34.07
N SER A 211 18.25 -14.97 -34.37
CA SER A 211 17.83 -16.10 -33.53
C SER A 211 18.87 -17.22 -33.35
N PRO A 212 19.76 -17.53 -34.32
CA PRO A 212 20.85 -18.49 -34.10
C PRO A 212 21.94 -17.99 -33.15
N ILE A 213 22.04 -16.67 -32.93
CA ILE A 213 23.04 -16.05 -32.05
C ILE A 213 22.52 -16.03 -30.61
N SER A 214 21.29 -15.56 -30.42
CA SER A 214 20.70 -15.37 -29.09
C SER A 214 19.17 -15.22 -29.22
N PRO A 215 18.38 -15.71 -28.24
CA PRO A 215 16.94 -15.44 -28.18
C PRO A 215 16.60 -14.05 -27.61
N PHE A 216 17.58 -13.31 -27.08
CA PHE A 216 17.36 -12.03 -26.38
C PHE A 216 17.40 -10.85 -27.35
N PHE A 217 16.43 -10.78 -28.25
CA PHE A 217 16.29 -9.63 -29.15
C PHE A 217 14.83 -9.25 -29.42
N SER A 218 14.62 -7.98 -29.72
CA SER A 218 13.31 -7.41 -30.09
C SER A 218 13.47 -6.50 -31.30
N ILE A 219 12.37 -6.29 -32.03
CA ILE A 219 12.36 -5.55 -33.30
C ILE A 219 11.34 -4.40 -33.21
N ALA A 220 11.81 -3.16 -33.32
CA ALA A 220 10.99 -2.01 -33.65
C ALA A 220 10.80 -1.97 -35.17
N ALA A 221 9.55 -2.02 -35.62
CA ALA A 221 9.20 -1.96 -37.04
C ALA A 221 8.51 -0.62 -37.31
N GLY A 222 8.75 -0.04 -38.49
CA GLY A 222 7.98 1.07 -39.01
C GLY A 222 6.58 0.61 -39.43
N PHE A 223 5.54 1.12 -38.79
CA PHE A 223 4.15 0.92 -39.21
C PHE A 223 3.37 2.26 -39.25
N GLY A 224 4.07 3.32 -39.66
CA GLY A 224 3.57 4.70 -39.64
C GLY A 224 3.67 5.38 -38.28
N ASN A 225 4.51 4.85 -37.39
CA ASN A 225 4.85 5.48 -36.11
C ASN A 225 5.88 6.59 -36.30
N VAL A 226 5.71 7.68 -35.55
CA VAL A 226 6.51 8.90 -35.66
C VAL A 226 6.98 9.37 -34.29
N HIS A 227 8.18 9.93 -34.21
CA HIS A 227 8.77 10.40 -32.96
C HIS A 227 8.58 11.91 -32.77
N GLY A 228 8.02 12.32 -31.64
CA GLY A 228 7.83 13.75 -31.29
C GLY A 228 6.37 14.22 -31.30
N VAL A 229 6.16 15.54 -31.31
CA VAL A 229 4.82 16.17 -31.28
C VAL A 229 4.38 16.52 -32.70
N TYR A 230 3.31 15.90 -33.20
CA TYR A 230 2.75 16.20 -34.52
C TYR A 230 1.35 16.77 -34.49
N LYS A 231 1.01 17.49 -35.57
CA LYS A 231 -0.39 17.78 -35.90
C LYS A 231 -1.09 16.46 -36.26
N PRO A 232 -2.28 16.19 -35.67
CA PRO A 232 -3.08 15.02 -36.05
C PRO A 232 -3.30 14.98 -37.58
N GLY A 233 -2.90 13.87 -38.22
CA GLY A 233 -3.21 13.58 -39.64
C GLY A 233 -2.05 13.51 -40.63
N ASN A 234 -0.79 13.74 -40.25
CA ASN A 234 0.35 13.70 -41.18
C ASN A 234 0.85 12.29 -41.52
N VAL A 235 0.79 11.35 -40.57
CA VAL A 235 1.10 9.93 -40.79
C VAL A 235 0.02 9.10 -40.11
N LYS A 236 -0.41 8.01 -40.73
CA LYS A 236 -1.46 7.13 -40.22
C LYS A 236 -0.82 5.85 -39.71
N LEU A 237 -1.04 5.53 -38.44
CA LEU A 237 -0.61 4.26 -37.86
C LEU A 237 -1.38 3.10 -38.51
N HIS A 238 -0.64 2.04 -38.85
CA HIS A 238 -1.17 0.79 -39.41
C HIS A 238 -0.79 -0.44 -38.56
N PRO A 239 -1.29 -0.55 -37.30
CA PRO A 239 -0.93 -1.65 -36.40
C PRO A 239 -1.18 -3.05 -36.98
N GLU A 240 -2.14 -3.19 -37.91
CA GLU A 240 -2.45 -4.46 -38.58
C GLU A 240 -1.26 -5.05 -39.37
N LEU A 241 -0.27 -4.24 -39.75
CA LEU A 241 0.96 -4.71 -40.40
C LEU A 241 1.77 -5.60 -39.48
N LEU A 242 1.79 -5.31 -38.17
CA LEU A 242 2.48 -6.12 -37.17
C LEU A 242 1.94 -7.55 -37.13
N GLY A 243 0.62 -7.71 -37.28
CA GLY A 243 -0.01 -9.02 -37.39
C GLY A 243 0.42 -9.79 -38.65
N LYS A 244 0.64 -9.09 -39.77
CA LYS A 244 1.19 -9.70 -41.00
C LYS A 244 2.64 -10.15 -40.80
N HIS A 245 3.45 -9.36 -40.10
CA HIS A 245 4.84 -9.72 -39.78
C HIS A 245 4.90 -10.99 -38.93
N GLN A 246 4.12 -11.06 -37.84
CA GLN A 246 4.05 -12.26 -36.98
C GLN A 246 3.65 -13.49 -37.78
N LYS A 247 2.60 -13.37 -38.61
CA LYS A 247 2.11 -14.48 -39.44
C LYS A 247 3.17 -14.95 -40.44
N TYR A 248 3.83 -14.01 -41.12
CA TYR A 248 4.84 -14.34 -42.13
C TYR A 248 6.03 -15.09 -41.51
N VAL A 249 6.54 -14.59 -40.37
CA VAL A 249 7.62 -15.27 -39.64
C VAL A 249 7.18 -16.64 -39.15
N LYS A 250 5.99 -16.73 -38.52
CA LYS A 250 5.43 -18.00 -38.04
C LYS A 250 5.36 -19.05 -39.15
N ASP A 251 4.78 -18.68 -40.29
CA ASP A 251 4.61 -19.58 -41.43
C ASP A 251 5.98 -20.01 -42.01
N ALA A 252 6.96 -19.11 -42.06
CA ALA A 252 8.29 -19.39 -42.60
C ALA A 252 9.16 -20.29 -41.70
N ILE A 253 9.09 -20.14 -40.38
CA ILE A 253 9.91 -20.92 -39.43
C ILE A 253 9.17 -22.11 -38.83
N GLY A 254 7.87 -22.25 -39.12
CA GLY A 254 7.02 -23.31 -38.57
C GLY A 254 6.80 -23.19 -37.05
N ALA A 255 6.72 -21.97 -36.53
CA ALA A 255 6.53 -21.73 -35.09
C ALA A 255 5.15 -22.20 -34.61
N LYS A 256 5.08 -22.67 -33.36
CA LYS A 256 3.81 -23.09 -32.73
C LYS A 256 3.04 -21.89 -32.21
N GLU A 257 3.77 -20.92 -31.69
CA GLU A 257 3.29 -19.68 -31.12
C GLU A 257 2.74 -18.76 -32.23
N ASP A 258 1.67 -18.02 -31.92
CA ASP A 258 1.07 -17.08 -32.88
C ASP A 258 1.89 -15.80 -33.06
N LYS A 259 2.77 -15.48 -32.10
CA LYS A 259 3.53 -14.23 -32.02
C LYS A 259 5.03 -14.50 -31.78
N PRO A 260 5.74 -15.18 -32.70
CA PRO A 260 7.14 -15.58 -32.49
C PRO A 260 8.14 -14.43 -32.36
N VAL A 261 7.75 -13.19 -32.70
CA VAL A 261 8.62 -12.01 -32.67
C VAL A 261 8.22 -11.08 -31.52
N PHE A 262 9.19 -10.61 -30.73
CA PHE A 262 8.97 -9.52 -29.77
C PHE A 262 9.04 -8.17 -30.48
N LEU A 263 7.88 -7.54 -30.67
CA LEU A 263 7.79 -6.25 -31.35
C LEU A 263 7.83 -5.09 -30.35
N VAL A 264 8.32 -3.94 -30.80
CA VAL A 264 8.45 -2.71 -30.02
C VAL A 264 7.73 -1.56 -30.74
N PHE A 265 7.01 -0.74 -29.97
CA PHE A 265 6.33 0.45 -30.47
C PHE A 265 7.15 1.68 -30.09
N HIS A 266 7.81 2.25 -31.08
CA HIS A 266 8.48 3.54 -30.99
C HIS A 266 7.53 4.70 -31.32
N GLY A 267 7.77 5.89 -30.78
CA GLY A 267 6.92 7.05 -31.10
C GLY A 267 5.47 6.98 -30.56
N GLY A 268 5.26 6.42 -29.36
CA GLY A 268 3.91 6.28 -28.79
C GLY A 268 3.26 7.59 -28.33
N SER A 269 4.03 8.66 -28.06
CA SER A 269 3.45 9.91 -27.53
C SER A 269 2.47 10.52 -28.54
N GLY A 270 1.24 10.79 -28.09
CA GLY A 270 0.16 11.32 -28.95
C GLY A 270 -0.65 10.28 -29.74
N SER A 271 -0.30 8.99 -29.71
CA SER A 271 -1.14 7.93 -30.31
C SER A 271 -2.44 7.73 -29.52
N ALA A 272 -3.50 7.32 -30.22
CA ALA A 272 -4.77 6.98 -29.61
C ALA A 272 -4.69 5.63 -28.90
N LYS A 273 -5.44 5.48 -27.79
CA LYS A 273 -5.54 4.22 -27.03
C LYS A 273 -5.77 2.99 -27.91
N LYS A 274 -6.63 3.11 -28.93
CA LYS A 274 -6.96 2.01 -29.83
C LYS A 274 -5.72 1.50 -30.57
N GLU A 275 -4.84 2.40 -31.01
CA GLU A 275 -3.64 2.06 -31.77
C GLU A 275 -2.67 1.25 -30.91
N PHE A 276 -2.51 1.60 -29.63
CA PHE A 276 -1.77 0.78 -28.68
C PHE A 276 -2.39 -0.59 -28.48
N THR A 277 -3.70 -0.66 -28.22
CA THR A 277 -4.36 -1.94 -27.96
C THR A 277 -4.31 -2.87 -29.18
N ASP A 278 -4.43 -2.32 -30.39
CA ASP A 278 -4.28 -3.08 -31.62
C ASP A 278 -2.83 -3.59 -31.75
N ALA A 279 -1.83 -2.73 -31.62
CA ALA A 279 -0.43 -3.11 -31.74
C ALA A 279 0.00 -4.18 -30.70
N ILE A 280 -0.44 -4.02 -29.44
CA ILE A 280 -0.22 -5.00 -28.36
C ILE A 280 -0.86 -6.35 -28.71
N SER A 281 -2.07 -6.34 -29.29
CA SER A 281 -2.73 -7.57 -29.73
C SER A 281 -1.91 -8.31 -30.80
N TYR A 282 -1.06 -7.62 -31.55
CA TYR A 282 -0.15 -8.16 -32.56
C TYR A 282 1.28 -8.46 -32.04
N GLY A 283 1.49 -8.45 -30.72
CA GLY A 283 2.73 -8.92 -30.10
C GLY A 283 3.76 -7.84 -29.79
N VAL A 284 3.33 -6.57 -29.75
CA VAL A 284 4.12 -5.52 -29.11
C VAL A 284 4.23 -5.79 -27.61
N VAL A 285 5.46 -5.80 -27.09
CA VAL A 285 5.76 -6.02 -25.66
C VAL A 285 6.37 -4.81 -24.97
N LYS A 286 6.80 -3.79 -25.73
CA LYS A 286 7.41 -2.56 -25.23
C LYS A 286 6.85 -1.35 -25.99
N VAL A 287 6.53 -0.27 -25.27
CA VAL A 287 6.09 1.01 -25.87
C VAL A 287 6.91 2.15 -25.27
N ASN A 288 7.59 2.94 -26.11
CA ASN A 288 8.42 4.06 -25.66
C ASN A 288 7.54 5.29 -25.34
N LEU A 289 7.84 5.96 -24.23
CA LEU A 289 7.21 7.21 -23.81
C LEU A 289 8.28 8.20 -23.32
N ASP A 290 8.31 9.38 -23.92
CA ASP A 290 9.20 10.46 -23.52
C ASP A 290 8.49 11.81 -23.51
N THR A 291 8.16 12.35 -24.69
CA THR A 291 7.64 13.70 -24.89
C THR A 291 6.44 14.05 -24.00
N ASP A 292 5.44 13.16 -23.92
CA ASP A 292 4.27 13.37 -23.07
C ASP A 292 4.63 13.45 -21.57
N LEU A 293 5.64 12.69 -21.15
CA LEU A 293 6.12 12.66 -19.76
C LEU A 293 6.99 13.87 -19.44
N GLN A 294 7.81 14.35 -20.39
CA GLN A 294 8.54 15.61 -20.24
C GLN A 294 7.58 16.78 -20.06
N TYR A 295 6.53 16.86 -20.89
CA TYR A 295 5.53 17.92 -20.79
C TYR A 295 4.72 17.83 -19.50
N ALA A 296 4.36 16.61 -19.07
CA ALA A 296 3.71 16.38 -17.79
C ALA A 296 4.61 16.81 -16.63
N TYR A 297 5.89 16.47 -16.64
CA TYR A 297 6.85 16.88 -15.61
C TYR A 297 7.01 18.41 -15.54
N LEU A 298 7.10 19.08 -16.69
CA LEU A 298 7.12 20.54 -16.77
C LEU A 298 5.84 21.17 -16.19
N THR A 299 4.68 20.56 -16.44
CA THR A 299 3.38 21.09 -16.02
C THR A 299 3.32 21.32 -14.51
N GLY A 300 3.75 20.35 -13.70
CA GLY A 300 3.74 20.49 -12.23
C GLY A 300 4.65 21.62 -11.73
N ILE A 301 5.85 21.73 -12.31
CA ILE A 301 6.79 22.81 -11.98
C ILE A 301 6.22 24.16 -12.40
N ARG A 302 5.75 24.27 -13.65
CA ARG A 302 5.15 25.49 -14.22
C ARG A 302 4.01 25.98 -13.34
N ASP A 303 3.06 25.10 -13.03
CA ASP A 303 1.86 25.48 -12.29
C ASP A 303 2.19 25.89 -10.84
N TYR A 304 3.15 25.20 -10.21
CA TYR A 304 3.68 25.62 -8.90
C TYR A 304 4.31 27.01 -8.96
N VAL A 305 5.20 27.24 -9.92
CA VAL A 305 5.90 28.53 -10.09
C VAL A 305 4.91 29.66 -10.32
N LEU A 306 3.90 29.45 -11.18
CA LEU A 306 2.86 30.45 -11.43
C LEU A 306 2.03 30.74 -10.17
N ALA A 307 1.63 29.71 -9.43
CA ALA A 307 0.83 29.86 -8.21
C ALA A 307 1.61 30.47 -7.03
N LYS A 308 2.93 30.28 -6.99
CA LYS A 308 3.82 30.76 -5.90
C LYS A 308 4.70 31.92 -6.30
N LYS A 309 4.46 32.54 -7.46
CA LYS A 309 5.24 33.67 -8.00
C LYS A 309 5.63 34.68 -6.91
N ASP A 310 4.66 35.25 -6.20
CA ASP A 310 4.91 36.30 -5.21
C ASP A 310 5.67 35.81 -3.95
N TYR A 311 5.81 34.50 -3.78
CA TYR A 311 6.54 33.85 -2.69
C TYR A 311 7.92 33.32 -3.11
N ILE A 312 8.30 33.40 -4.39
CA ILE A 312 9.58 32.88 -4.90
C ILE A 312 10.44 33.93 -5.61
N MET A 313 9.95 35.17 -5.73
CA MET A 313 10.72 36.29 -6.29
C MET A 313 11.84 36.79 -5.37
N GLN A 314 11.77 36.52 -4.07
CA GLN A 314 12.75 36.96 -3.07
C GLN A 314 12.88 35.95 -1.94
N GLN A 315 14.02 35.95 -1.23
CA GLN A 315 14.28 34.98 -0.16
C GLN A 315 13.50 35.29 1.13
N VAL A 316 13.25 36.57 1.40
CA VAL A 316 12.49 37.10 2.54
C VAL A 316 11.56 38.20 2.01
N GLY A 317 10.34 38.25 2.56
CA GLY A 317 9.27 39.14 2.13
C GLY A 317 8.30 38.43 1.18
N ASN A 318 7.01 38.47 1.48
CA ASN A 318 5.96 37.90 0.62
C ASN A 318 4.61 38.57 0.97
N PRO A 319 3.48 38.22 0.31
CA PRO A 319 2.18 38.81 0.63
C PRO A 319 1.71 38.66 2.09
N ASP A 320 2.30 37.76 2.88
CA ASP A 320 2.01 37.57 4.30
C ASP A 320 2.88 38.48 5.22
N GLY A 321 3.84 39.22 4.67
CA GLY A 321 4.66 40.21 5.37
C GLY A 321 6.09 40.36 4.84
N ASP A 322 6.69 41.54 5.04
CA ASP A 322 8.02 41.91 4.54
C ASP A 322 9.18 41.13 5.20
N ASP A 323 8.95 40.56 6.38
CA ASP A 323 9.94 39.81 7.17
C ASP A 323 9.81 38.28 7.01
N LYS A 324 8.86 37.79 6.20
CA LYS A 324 8.54 36.35 6.12
C LYS A 324 9.54 35.60 5.24
N PRO A 325 10.16 34.50 5.73
CA PRO A 325 11.08 33.70 4.93
C PRO A 325 10.35 32.80 3.93
N ASN A 326 10.89 32.75 2.71
CA ASN A 326 10.30 32.01 1.59
C ASN A 326 10.93 30.64 1.32
N LYS A 327 11.87 30.21 2.16
CA LYS A 327 12.59 28.93 1.99
C LYS A 327 11.68 27.75 1.72
N LYS A 328 10.54 27.67 2.41
CA LYS A 328 9.55 26.60 2.25
C LYS A 328 8.88 26.55 0.86
N TYR A 329 9.03 27.59 0.05
CA TYR A 329 8.46 27.67 -1.29
C TYR A 329 9.50 27.44 -2.39
N PHE A 330 10.69 28.05 -2.27
CA PHE A 330 11.73 27.92 -3.30
C PHE A 330 12.65 26.71 -3.13
N ASP A 331 12.56 25.99 -2.01
CA ASP A 331 13.33 24.74 -1.81
C ASP A 331 13.06 23.78 -2.98
N PRO A 332 14.12 23.34 -3.71
CA PRO A 332 13.97 22.49 -4.88
C PRO A 332 13.08 21.27 -4.67
N ARG A 333 13.14 20.66 -3.48
CA ARG A 333 12.35 19.47 -3.16
C ARG A 333 10.84 19.70 -3.19
N VAL A 334 10.40 20.95 -3.11
CA VAL A 334 8.98 21.29 -3.14
C VAL A 334 8.46 21.36 -4.56
N TRP A 335 9.08 22.16 -5.43
CA TRP A 335 8.59 22.33 -6.81
C TRP A 335 9.02 21.20 -7.74
N VAL A 336 10.19 20.56 -7.52
CA VAL A 336 10.57 19.33 -8.24
C VAL A 336 9.54 18.23 -7.99
N ARG A 337 9.09 18.09 -6.74
CA ARG A 337 8.07 17.09 -6.37
C ARG A 337 6.74 17.31 -7.08
N GLU A 338 6.37 18.54 -7.39
CA GLU A 338 5.17 18.79 -8.20
C GLU A 338 5.33 18.29 -9.64
N GLY A 339 6.51 18.43 -10.23
CA GLY A 339 6.83 17.82 -11.53
C GLY A 339 6.80 16.28 -11.49
N GLU A 340 7.35 15.68 -10.42
CA GLU A 340 7.27 14.23 -10.22
C GLU A 340 5.81 13.74 -10.18
N LYS A 341 4.94 14.41 -9.42
CA LYS A 341 3.53 14.05 -9.30
C LYS A 341 2.80 14.09 -10.64
N THR A 342 3.00 15.14 -11.43
CA THR A 342 2.32 15.29 -12.73
C THR A 342 2.85 14.30 -13.76
N MET A 343 4.16 14.02 -13.77
CA MET A 343 4.75 12.96 -14.58
C MET A 343 4.22 11.56 -14.18
N SER A 344 4.18 11.25 -12.89
CA SER A 344 3.63 9.98 -12.38
C SER A 344 2.15 9.80 -12.73
N ALA A 345 1.36 10.89 -12.73
CA ALA A 345 -0.03 10.86 -13.14
C ALA A 345 -0.19 10.52 -14.64
N ARG A 346 0.60 11.16 -15.52
CA ARG A 346 0.58 10.84 -16.96
C ARG A 346 1.07 9.42 -17.24
N LEU A 347 2.09 8.96 -16.54
CA LEU A 347 2.56 7.58 -16.65
C LEU A 347 1.53 6.56 -16.16
N THR A 348 0.77 6.88 -15.12
CA THR A 348 -0.35 6.04 -14.65
C THR A 348 -1.42 5.83 -15.72
N GLU A 349 -1.67 6.83 -16.57
CA GLU A 349 -2.53 6.69 -17.74
C GLU A 349 -1.91 5.74 -18.78
N GLY A 350 -0.64 5.93 -19.14
CA GLY A 350 0.08 5.04 -20.07
C GLY A 350 0.09 3.58 -19.62
N LEU A 351 0.35 3.33 -18.33
CA LEU A 351 0.29 1.98 -17.72
C LEU A 351 -1.08 1.31 -17.86
N LYS A 352 -2.17 2.07 -17.90
CA LYS A 352 -3.52 1.56 -18.13
C LYS A 352 -3.81 1.36 -19.61
N ASP A 353 -3.33 2.25 -20.47
CA ASP A 353 -3.53 2.15 -21.91
C ASP A 353 -2.78 0.97 -22.52
N PHE A 354 -1.65 0.58 -21.92
CA PHE A 354 -0.84 -0.56 -22.34
C PHE A 354 -1.22 -1.88 -21.67
N ASN A 355 -2.33 -1.92 -20.93
CA ASN A 355 -2.79 -3.07 -20.13
C ASN A 355 -1.78 -3.58 -19.08
N THR A 356 -0.77 -2.78 -18.71
CA THR A 356 0.31 -3.17 -17.78
C THR A 356 -0.07 -3.04 -16.30
N SER A 357 -1.04 -2.18 -15.99
CA SER A 357 -1.51 -1.96 -14.62
C SER A 357 -2.03 -3.26 -14.00
N ASN A 358 -1.61 -3.55 -12.77
CA ASN A 358 -1.90 -4.74 -11.97
C ASN A 358 -1.36 -6.06 -12.51
N GLN A 359 -0.43 -6.05 -13.48
CA GLN A 359 0.17 -7.28 -13.99
C GLN A 359 1.08 -7.99 -12.98
N LEU A 360 1.51 -7.36 -11.88
CA LEU A 360 2.34 -8.01 -10.85
C LEU A 360 1.57 -9.00 -9.96
N THR A 361 0.26 -8.80 -9.74
CA THR A 361 -0.58 -9.70 -8.91
C THR A 361 -2.02 -9.69 -9.41
N GLN A 362 -2.60 -10.85 -9.75
CA GLN A 362 -4.05 -10.94 -9.91
C GLN A 362 -4.72 -11.00 -8.53
N SER A 363 -5.55 -10.00 -8.23
CA SER A 363 -6.60 -10.08 -7.21
C SER A 363 -7.88 -9.51 -7.80
N SER A 364 -8.96 -10.28 -7.70
CA SER A 364 -10.29 -10.11 -8.29
C SER A 364 -10.77 -8.65 -8.50
N GLU A 365 -11.32 -8.40 -9.68
CA GLU A 365 -11.79 -7.10 -10.20
C GLU A 365 -12.84 -6.38 -9.34
N ALA A 366 -13.40 -7.01 -8.30
CA ALA A 366 -14.40 -6.40 -7.44
C ALA A 366 -13.85 -5.31 -6.49
N VAL A 367 -12.52 -5.23 -6.29
CA VAL A 367 -11.89 -4.33 -5.30
C VAL A 367 -11.31 -3.05 -5.92
N HIS A 368 -10.85 -3.09 -7.18
CA HIS A 368 -10.05 -1.99 -7.75
C HIS A 368 -10.87 -0.78 -8.25
N HIS A 369 -12.18 -0.94 -8.51
CA HIS A 369 -13.02 0.22 -8.83
C HIS A 369 -13.26 1.15 -7.62
N ARG A 370 -13.06 0.66 -6.39
CA ARG A 370 -13.20 1.48 -5.16
C ARG A 370 -11.94 2.28 -4.80
N ILE A 371 -10.74 1.78 -5.12
CA ILE A 371 -9.48 2.38 -4.66
C ILE A 371 -9.06 3.58 -5.52
N ALA A 372 -9.24 3.54 -6.85
CA ALA A 372 -8.89 4.67 -7.72
C ALA A 372 -9.77 5.91 -7.49
N MET A 373 -11.00 5.74 -6.98
CA MET A 373 -11.79 6.89 -6.59
C MET A 373 -11.18 7.57 -5.35
N THR A 374 -10.67 6.81 -4.36
CA THR A 374 -10.21 7.27 -3.03
C THR A 374 -8.93 8.12 -2.94
N GLU A 375 -8.27 8.53 -4.02
CA GLU A 375 -7.05 9.38 -3.94
C GLU A 375 -7.24 10.82 -4.46
N SER A 376 -8.44 11.13 -4.96
CA SER A 376 -8.89 12.52 -5.18
C SER A 376 -9.64 13.04 -3.94
N GLU A 377 -9.66 14.36 -3.68
CA GLU A 377 -10.48 14.90 -2.58
C GLU A 377 -11.95 14.47 -2.74
N GLY A 378 -12.53 13.89 -1.69
CA GLY A 378 -13.89 13.33 -1.74
C GLY A 378 -14.03 12.10 -2.65
N GLY A 379 -12.92 11.47 -2.98
CA GLY A 379 -12.81 10.33 -3.87
C GLY A 379 -13.49 9.05 -3.41
N GLY A 380 -13.38 8.73 -2.12
CA GLY A 380 -14.08 7.61 -1.46
C GLY A 380 -15.54 7.88 -1.13
N VAL A 381 -16.05 9.06 -1.49
CA VAL A 381 -17.39 9.49 -1.14
C VAL A 381 -18.37 9.14 -2.27
N PRO A 382 -19.49 8.45 -1.97
CA PRO A 382 -20.55 8.23 -2.95
C PRO A 382 -20.99 9.53 -3.62
N GLN A 383 -21.25 9.51 -4.93
CA GLN A 383 -21.49 10.72 -5.74
C GLN A 383 -22.60 11.62 -5.16
N GLY A 384 -23.69 11.04 -4.63
CA GLY A 384 -24.79 11.76 -3.99
C GLY A 384 -24.52 12.26 -2.57
N GLN A 385 -23.36 11.94 -1.98
CA GLN A 385 -23.01 12.30 -0.60
C GLN A 385 -21.80 13.24 -0.49
N LYS A 386 -21.20 13.66 -1.62
CA LYS A 386 -20.04 14.57 -1.67
C LYS A 386 -20.26 15.90 -0.93
N GLN A 387 -21.45 16.49 -1.07
CA GLN A 387 -21.79 17.75 -0.39
C GLN A 387 -21.92 17.57 1.14
N GLY A 388 -22.51 16.45 1.57
CA GLY A 388 -22.58 16.07 2.98
C GLY A 388 -21.20 15.81 3.57
N TRP A 389 -20.30 15.19 2.81
CA TRP A 389 -18.91 14.96 3.23
C TRP A 389 -18.10 16.24 3.38
N SER A 390 -18.20 17.17 2.42
CA SER A 390 -17.52 18.47 2.54
C SER A 390 -17.99 19.24 3.77
N SER A 391 -19.29 19.18 4.09
CA SER A 391 -19.86 19.79 5.29
C SER A 391 -19.37 19.13 6.57
N PHE A 392 -19.24 17.80 6.58
CA PHE A 392 -18.69 17.02 7.69
C PHE A 392 -17.20 17.31 7.94
N ILE A 393 -16.37 17.37 6.90
CA ILE A 393 -14.94 17.72 7.04
C ILE A 393 -14.77 19.15 7.59
N LYS A 394 -15.60 20.09 7.15
CA LYS A 394 -15.61 21.46 7.70
C LYS A 394 -16.04 21.50 9.16
N SER A 395 -16.98 20.65 9.59
CA SER A 395 -17.42 20.61 10.98
C SER A 395 -16.34 20.03 11.91
N ILE A 396 -15.56 19.04 11.44
CA ILE A 396 -14.43 18.46 12.20
C ILE A 396 -13.40 19.52 12.59
N ALA A 397 -13.05 20.44 11.68
CA ALA A 397 -12.00 21.42 11.92
C ALA A 397 -12.28 22.37 13.11
N ASN A 398 -13.55 22.53 13.48
CA ASN A 398 -13.99 23.40 14.58
C ASN A 398 -14.66 22.61 15.72
N PHE A 399 -14.61 21.28 15.70
CA PHE A 399 -15.30 20.45 16.68
C PHE A 399 -14.48 20.29 17.97
N SER A 400 -15.10 20.55 19.12
CA SER A 400 -14.46 20.52 20.45
C SER A 400 -15.19 19.62 21.47
N GLY A 401 -15.85 18.55 20.98
CA GLY A 401 -16.65 17.64 21.81
C GLY A 401 -16.22 16.17 21.78
N ASP A 402 -17.14 15.29 22.18
CA ASP A 402 -16.95 13.82 22.14
C ASP A 402 -17.19 13.29 20.70
N LEU A 403 -16.37 12.34 20.25
CA LEU A 403 -16.50 11.72 18.93
C LEU A 403 -17.90 11.10 18.71
N SER A 404 -18.52 10.61 19.77
CA SER A 404 -19.87 10.04 19.74
C SER A 404 -20.94 11.07 19.36
N SER A 405 -20.79 12.34 19.73
CA SER A 405 -21.75 13.41 19.41
C SER A 405 -21.56 14.03 18.03
N LEU A 406 -20.48 13.69 17.31
CA LEU A 406 -20.22 14.19 15.96
C LEU A 406 -21.19 13.56 14.94
N THR A 407 -22.09 14.34 14.34
CA THR A 407 -22.99 13.84 13.29
C THR A 407 -22.18 13.48 12.03
N ALA A 408 -22.28 12.23 11.59
CA ALA A 408 -21.52 11.67 10.48
C ALA A 408 -22.43 11.28 9.29
N PRO A 409 -21.98 11.42 8.04
CA PRO A 409 -22.75 10.99 6.88
C PRO A 409 -23.06 9.49 6.85
N PRO A 410 -24.16 9.08 6.19
CA PRO A 410 -24.67 7.70 6.24
C PRO A 410 -23.66 6.63 5.84
N PHE A 411 -22.90 6.90 4.78
CA PHE A 411 -21.97 5.92 4.21
C PHE A 411 -20.80 5.54 5.15
N ILE A 412 -20.51 6.38 6.16
CA ILE A 412 -19.49 6.12 7.18
C ILE A 412 -20.09 5.67 8.52
N LEU A 413 -21.40 5.38 8.60
CA LEU A 413 -22.00 4.80 9.80
C LEU A 413 -21.88 3.27 9.78
N SER A 414 -21.56 2.71 10.94
CA SER A 414 -21.62 1.28 11.22
C SER A 414 -22.89 0.94 12.00
N SER A 415 -23.44 -0.24 11.75
CA SER A 415 -24.51 -0.82 12.58
C SER A 415 -23.97 -1.54 13.83
N THR A 416 -22.65 -1.57 14.03
CA THR A 416 -21.98 -2.21 15.15
C THR A 416 -21.78 -1.21 16.29
N SER A 417 -22.16 -1.61 17.51
CA SER A 417 -21.91 -0.84 18.73
C SER A 417 -20.50 -1.05 19.28
N LEU A 418 -19.94 -0.06 19.98
CA LEU A 418 -18.64 -0.18 20.65
C LEU A 418 -18.60 -1.29 21.70
N THR A 419 -19.74 -1.72 22.26
CA THR A 419 -19.79 -2.90 23.16
C THR A 419 -19.39 -4.19 22.45
N GLU A 420 -19.59 -4.29 21.14
CA GLU A 420 -19.20 -5.46 20.35
C GLU A 420 -17.69 -5.54 20.13
N PHE A 421 -16.96 -4.41 20.22
CA PHE A 421 -15.52 -4.36 19.95
C PHE A 421 -14.71 -5.18 20.97
N SER A 422 -15.28 -5.44 22.14
CA SER A 422 -14.72 -6.34 23.14
C SER A 422 -14.47 -7.75 22.58
N SER A 423 -15.19 -8.19 21.53
CA SER A 423 -14.97 -9.52 20.94
C SER A 423 -13.61 -9.67 20.26
N TYR A 424 -13.03 -8.58 19.76
CA TYR A 424 -11.79 -8.61 18.98
C TYR A 424 -10.57 -9.10 19.78
N TRP A 425 -10.67 -9.14 21.11
CA TRP A 425 -9.63 -9.67 21.99
C TRP A 425 -9.44 -11.19 21.89
N ALA A 426 -10.43 -11.95 21.42
CA ALA A 426 -10.40 -13.41 21.47
C ALA A 426 -10.99 -14.09 20.23
N GLU A 427 -10.94 -13.44 19.06
CA GLU A 427 -11.34 -14.08 17.80
C GLU A 427 -10.42 -15.24 17.36
N HIS A 428 -9.29 -15.44 18.04
CA HIS A 428 -8.44 -16.63 17.90
C HIS A 428 -8.31 -17.35 19.25
N PRO A 429 -9.33 -18.10 19.72
CA PRO A 429 -9.32 -18.73 21.04
C PRO A 429 -8.13 -19.66 21.28
N SER A 430 -7.66 -20.37 20.25
CA SER A 430 -6.47 -21.23 20.32
C SER A 430 -5.21 -20.46 20.69
N ILE A 431 -5.03 -19.25 20.15
CA ILE A 431 -3.89 -18.36 20.47
C ILE A 431 -4.10 -17.74 21.86
N PHE A 432 -5.34 -17.34 22.18
CA PHE A 432 -5.72 -16.76 23.47
C PHE A 432 -5.41 -17.68 24.66
N VAL A 433 -5.65 -19.00 24.53
CA VAL A 433 -5.43 -19.96 25.62
C VAL A 433 -4.02 -20.58 25.64
N ALA A 434 -3.24 -20.43 24.57
CA ALA A 434 -1.92 -21.05 24.45
C ALA A 434 -0.97 -20.80 25.64
N PRO A 435 -0.92 -19.58 26.24
CA PRO A 435 -0.07 -19.34 27.41
C PRO A 435 -0.34 -20.26 28.61
N ALA A 436 -1.57 -20.75 28.80
CA ALA A 436 -1.89 -21.63 29.93
C ALA A 436 -1.28 -23.03 29.84
N ALA A 437 -0.84 -23.46 28.66
CA ALA A 437 -0.20 -24.77 28.46
C ALA A 437 1.33 -24.72 28.64
N GLU A 438 1.94 -23.54 28.67
CA GLU A 438 3.39 -23.36 28.75
C GLU A 438 3.85 -23.20 30.22
N LYS A 439 4.87 -23.96 30.62
CA LYS A 439 5.37 -23.99 32.01
C LYS A 439 6.46 -22.96 32.26
N ASP A 440 7.20 -22.58 31.24
CA ASP A 440 8.25 -21.57 31.34
C ASP A 440 7.65 -20.15 31.34
N PRO A 441 7.90 -19.32 32.37
CA PRO A 441 7.29 -18.00 32.49
C PRO A 441 7.77 -17.01 31.41
N GLN A 442 9.01 -17.16 30.92
CA GLN A 442 9.53 -16.33 29.83
C GLN A 442 8.80 -16.65 28.51
N LYS A 443 8.62 -17.94 28.20
CA LYS A 443 7.88 -18.39 27.02
C LYS A 443 6.39 -18.07 27.13
N ARG A 444 5.78 -18.17 28.31
CA ARG A 444 4.41 -17.69 28.54
C ARG A 444 4.26 -16.22 28.20
N ALA A 445 5.19 -15.38 28.67
CA ALA A 445 5.16 -13.95 28.37
C ALA A 445 5.29 -13.67 26.86
N LEU A 446 6.09 -14.47 26.14
CA LEU A 446 6.15 -14.40 24.68
C LEU A 446 4.83 -14.79 24.01
N LEU A 447 4.16 -15.85 24.48
CA LEU A 447 2.86 -16.28 23.96
C LEU A 447 1.76 -15.24 24.23
N VAL A 448 1.77 -14.59 25.40
CA VAL A 448 0.84 -13.47 25.70
C VAL A 448 1.10 -12.29 24.76
N LEU A 449 2.36 -11.96 24.50
CA LEU A 449 2.70 -10.93 23.51
C LEU A 449 2.22 -11.31 22.10
N LYS A 450 2.45 -12.56 21.66
CA LYS A 450 1.99 -13.05 20.36
C LYS A 450 0.46 -12.98 20.23
N TRP A 451 -0.27 -13.42 21.27
CA TRP A 451 -1.72 -13.30 21.34
C TRP A 451 -2.17 -11.84 21.22
N PHE A 452 -1.61 -10.93 22.01
CA PHE A 452 -1.98 -9.52 21.93
C PHE A 452 -1.81 -8.96 20.51
N LEU A 453 -0.67 -9.24 19.88
CA LEU A 453 -0.38 -8.81 18.52
C LEU A 453 -1.37 -9.39 17.49
N SER A 454 -1.85 -10.62 17.68
CA SER A 454 -2.84 -11.24 16.79
C SER A 454 -4.21 -10.55 16.84
N THR A 455 -4.53 -9.87 17.95
CA THR A 455 -5.80 -9.12 18.09
C THR A 455 -5.85 -7.84 17.25
N LEU A 456 -4.69 -7.24 16.93
CA LEU A 456 -4.60 -5.88 16.40
C LEU A 456 -5.31 -5.72 15.04
N LYS A 457 -5.22 -6.73 14.16
CA LYS A 457 -5.95 -6.71 12.88
C LYS A 457 -7.45 -6.56 13.07
N GLN A 458 -8.04 -7.36 13.96
CA GLN A 458 -9.48 -7.36 14.18
C GLN A 458 -9.95 -6.09 14.87
N GLN A 459 -9.18 -5.62 15.84
CA GLN A 459 -9.42 -4.36 16.54
C GLN A 459 -9.43 -3.14 15.59
N TYR A 460 -8.45 -3.05 14.67
CA TYR A 460 -8.12 -1.78 14.02
C TYR A 460 -8.10 -1.78 12.49
N ALA A 461 -8.17 -2.93 11.80
CA ALA A 461 -8.10 -2.99 10.34
C ALA A 461 -9.28 -3.73 9.67
N SER A 462 -9.89 -4.71 10.35
CA SER A 462 -10.92 -5.59 9.78
C SER A 462 -12.08 -4.88 9.10
N ARG A 463 -12.52 -3.74 9.67
CA ARG A 463 -13.61 -2.93 9.11
C ARG A 463 -13.17 -2.22 7.84
N SER A 464 -12.00 -1.58 7.85
CA SER A 464 -11.42 -0.96 6.65
C SER A 464 -11.18 -1.99 5.54
N ASP A 465 -10.69 -3.18 5.87
CA ASP A 465 -10.48 -4.26 4.91
C ASP A 465 -11.80 -4.75 4.30
N LYS A 466 -12.85 -4.90 5.14
CA LYS A 466 -14.16 -5.41 4.71
C LYS A 466 -14.98 -4.39 3.92
N TYR A 467 -14.99 -3.13 4.35
CA TYR A 467 -15.88 -2.10 3.82
C TYR A 467 -15.17 -1.10 2.90
N GLY A 468 -13.84 -1.13 2.83
CA GLY A 468 -13.02 -0.16 2.09
C GLY A 468 -12.80 1.17 2.83
N ASN A 469 -13.39 1.34 4.01
CA ASN A 469 -13.18 2.46 4.91
C ASN A 469 -13.53 2.08 6.36
N GLU A 470 -12.96 2.80 7.31
CA GLU A 470 -13.34 2.76 8.71
C GLU A 470 -14.70 3.44 8.90
N LYS A 471 -15.52 2.91 9.81
CA LYS A 471 -16.87 3.40 10.04
C LYS A 471 -17.06 3.85 11.48
N LYS A 472 -17.84 4.91 11.68
CA LYS A 472 -18.26 5.36 13.00
C LYS A 472 -19.17 4.32 13.64
N PRO A 473 -18.79 3.68 14.76
CA PRO A 473 -19.65 2.74 15.47
C PRO A 473 -20.81 3.45 16.18
N LEU A 474 -21.82 2.67 16.57
CA LEU A 474 -22.89 3.17 17.44
C LEU A 474 -22.32 3.48 18.82
N ASN A 475 -22.73 4.62 19.39
CA ASN A 475 -22.36 4.99 20.75
C ASN A 475 -23.25 4.19 21.72
N PRO A 476 -22.67 3.31 22.56
CA PRO A 476 -23.49 2.46 23.40
C PRO A 476 -24.26 3.27 24.45
N PHE A 477 -25.46 2.83 24.76
CA PHE A 477 -26.23 3.38 25.89
C PHE A 477 -25.81 2.73 27.20
N LEU A 478 -26.06 3.39 28.33
CA LEU A 478 -25.69 2.87 29.65
C LEU A 478 -26.41 1.54 29.95
N GLY A 479 -25.63 0.52 30.33
CA GLY A 479 -26.12 -0.82 30.62
C GLY A 479 -26.28 -1.71 29.38
N GLU A 480 -25.95 -1.21 28.18
CA GLU A 480 -25.92 -2.03 26.97
C GLU A 480 -24.98 -3.23 27.15
N LEU A 481 -25.42 -4.41 26.69
CA LEU A 481 -24.70 -5.67 26.82
C LEU A 481 -24.27 -6.21 25.46
N PHE A 482 -23.14 -6.91 25.41
CA PHE A 482 -22.83 -7.81 24.32
C PHE A 482 -22.26 -9.11 24.87
N LEU A 483 -23.01 -10.19 24.67
CA LEU A 483 -22.74 -11.51 25.22
C LEU A 483 -22.54 -12.50 24.07
N GLY A 484 -21.60 -13.42 24.23
CA GLY A 484 -21.36 -14.44 23.22
C GLY A 484 -20.34 -15.48 23.66
N LYS A 485 -20.08 -16.45 22.79
CA LYS A 485 -19.05 -17.47 23.03
C LYS A 485 -18.43 -17.96 21.73
N TRP A 486 -17.17 -18.34 21.79
CA TRP A 486 -16.49 -19.12 20.76
C TRP A 486 -16.43 -20.58 21.19
N VAL A 487 -16.65 -21.48 20.25
CA VAL A 487 -16.55 -22.93 20.47
C VAL A 487 -15.66 -23.49 19.37
N ASP A 488 -14.47 -23.94 19.75
CA ASP A 488 -13.51 -24.59 18.85
C ASP A 488 -12.68 -25.65 19.60
N ALA A 489 -11.54 -26.06 19.03
CA ALA A 489 -10.65 -27.04 19.63
C ALA A 489 -10.05 -26.58 20.98
N ALA A 490 -10.08 -25.29 21.30
CA ALA A 490 -9.67 -24.74 22.60
C ALA A 490 -10.76 -24.86 23.69
N GLY A 491 -11.94 -25.40 23.35
CA GLY A 491 -13.10 -25.49 24.23
C GLY A 491 -14.03 -24.30 24.10
N THR A 492 -14.74 -23.96 25.17
CA THR A 492 -15.65 -22.79 25.18
C THR A 492 -14.96 -21.57 25.78
N THR A 493 -14.90 -20.49 25.00
CA THR A 493 -14.45 -19.17 25.46
C THR A 493 -15.64 -18.21 25.47
N GLU A 494 -16.00 -17.66 26.63
CA GLU A 494 -17.19 -16.82 26.82
C GLU A 494 -16.81 -15.34 26.87
N LEU A 495 -17.67 -14.47 26.32
CA LEU A 495 -17.55 -13.02 26.30
C LEU A 495 -18.71 -12.39 27.07
N VAL A 496 -18.37 -11.46 27.95
CA VAL A 496 -19.28 -10.51 28.58
C VAL A 496 -18.75 -9.11 28.33
N SER A 497 -19.55 -8.25 27.74
CA SER A 497 -19.26 -6.83 27.51
C SER A 497 -20.44 -6.01 28.01
N GLU A 498 -20.16 -4.94 28.76
CA GLU A 498 -21.17 -4.04 29.33
C GLU A 498 -20.73 -2.58 29.18
N GLN A 499 -21.64 -1.71 28.74
CA GLN A 499 -21.44 -0.28 28.82
C GLN A 499 -21.65 0.19 30.27
N VAL A 500 -20.55 0.34 31.01
CA VAL A 500 -20.58 0.69 32.43
C VAL A 500 -20.71 2.19 32.68
N SER A 501 -20.44 3.03 31.68
CA SER A 501 -20.67 4.48 31.75
C SER A 501 -21.00 5.06 30.37
N HIS A 502 -21.81 6.12 30.33
CA HIS A 502 -22.16 6.84 29.09
C HIS A 502 -21.54 8.24 29.02
N HIS A 503 -21.27 8.90 30.16
CA HIS A 503 -20.63 10.21 30.23
C HIS A 503 -19.55 10.23 31.33
N PRO A 504 -18.27 9.98 30.99
CA PRO A 504 -17.76 9.63 29.66
C PRO A 504 -18.15 8.19 29.24
N PRO A 505 -18.13 7.86 27.93
CA PRO A 505 -18.40 6.50 27.46
C PRO A 505 -17.32 5.52 27.92
N VAL A 506 -17.72 4.44 28.60
CA VAL A 506 -16.83 3.37 29.08
C VAL A 506 -17.47 2.01 28.86
N THR A 507 -16.75 1.15 28.14
CA THR A 507 -17.11 -0.26 27.93
C THR A 507 -16.21 -1.13 28.80
N ALA A 508 -16.77 -1.95 29.69
CA ALA A 508 -16.05 -2.97 30.42
C ALA A 508 -16.31 -4.35 29.80
N TYR A 509 -15.33 -5.24 29.89
CA TYR A 509 -15.42 -6.58 29.33
C TYR A 509 -14.69 -7.62 30.16
N SER A 510 -15.16 -8.86 30.05
CA SER A 510 -14.51 -10.06 30.55
C SER A 510 -14.64 -11.15 29.50
N ILE A 511 -13.53 -11.79 29.17
CA ILE A 511 -13.45 -12.96 28.30
C ILE A 511 -12.77 -14.07 29.09
N TYR A 512 -13.37 -15.25 29.14
CA TYR A 512 -12.79 -16.34 29.92
C TYR A 512 -13.01 -17.70 29.28
N ASN A 513 -12.03 -18.57 29.44
CA ASN A 513 -12.11 -19.98 29.11
C ASN A 513 -11.86 -20.77 30.41
N LYS A 514 -12.94 -21.30 30.99
CA LYS A 514 -12.88 -22.01 32.28
C LYS A 514 -12.11 -23.32 32.16
N GLU A 515 -12.25 -24.02 31.03
CA GLU A 515 -11.59 -25.31 30.79
C GLU A 515 -10.06 -25.19 30.72
N LYS A 516 -9.57 -24.10 30.13
CA LYS A 516 -8.13 -23.81 30.00
C LYS A 516 -7.58 -22.92 31.10
N GLY A 517 -8.43 -22.38 31.97
CA GLY A 517 -8.02 -21.54 33.10
C GLY A 517 -7.38 -20.23 32.64
N VAL A 518 -8.02 -19.52 31.72
CA VAL A 518 -7.57 -18.20 31.24
C VAL A 518 -8.71 -17.19 31.37
N GLN A 519 -8.39 -15.99 31.85
CA GLN A 519 -9.32 -14.87 31.90
C GLN A 519 -8.63 -13.57 31.45
N LEU A 520 -9.30 -12.85 30.57
CA LEU A 520 -9.05 -11.45 30.26
C LEU A 520 -10.18 -10.62 30.85
N GLN A 521 -9.85 -9.51 31.50
CA GLN A 521 -10.83 -8.49 31.85
C GLN A 521 -10.25 -7.11 31.61
N GLY A 522 -11.08 -6.12 31.34
CA GLY A 522 -10.61 -4.77 31.11
C GLY A 522 -11.74 -3.80 30.92
N TYR A 523 -11.37 -2.55 30.69
CA TYR A 523 -12.31 -1.53 30.27
C TYR A 523 -11.61 -0.53 29.36
N ASN A 524 -12.40 0.09 28.48
CA ASN A 524 -11.93 1.08 27.53
C ASN A 524 -12.81 2.31 27.59
N ALA A 525 -12.17 3.46 27.58
CA ALA A 525 -12.74 4.76 27.27
C ALA A 525 -11.85 5.44 26.22
N GLN A 526 -12.35 6.54 25.65
CA GLN A 526 -11.63 7.26 24.62
C GLN A 526 -11.70 8.77 24.84
N LYS A 527 -10.61 9.44 24.49
CA LYS A 527 -10.57 10.90 24.36
C LYS A 527 -10.09 11.24 22.96
N ALA A 528 -10.98 11.83 22.17
CA ALA A 528 -10.69 12.29 20.83
C ALA A 528 -10.21 13.75 20.82
N SER A 529 -9.33 14.09 19.88
CA SER A 529 -8.98 15.46 19.52
C SER A 529 -8.96 15.60 18.01
N PHE A 530 -9.41 16.76 17.52
CA PHE A 530 -9.79 16.96 16.12
C PHE A 530 -8.89 18.01 15.48
N ALA A 531 -8.29 17.64 14.35
CA ALA A 531 -7.51 18.53 13.49
C ALA A 531 -7.76 18.13 12.01
N ARG A 532 -6.72 18.04 11.18
CA ARG A 532 -6.82 17.39 9.85
C ARG A 532 -7.00 15.87 9.94
N THR A 533 -6.68 15.29 11.10
CA THR A 533 -6.85 13.90 11.49
C THR A 533 -7.65 13.86 12.80
N ILE A 534 -8.24 12.70 13.13
CA ILE A 534 -8.85 12.49 14.45
C ILE A 534 -7.89 11.68 15.28
N ASN A 535 -7.29 12.28 16.32
CA ASN A 535 -6.42 11.56 17.24
C ASN A 535 -7.24 11.02 18.40
N VAL A 536 -7.11 9.73 18.69
CA VAL A 536 -7.87 9.05 19.74
C VAL A 536 -6.87 8.48 20.76
N LYS A 537 -6.89 9.05 21.97
CA LYS A 537 -6.22 8.48 23.13
C LYS A 537 -7.14 7.44 23.76
N GLN A 538 -6.68 6.20 23.84
CA GLN A 538 -7.39 5.18 24.60
C GLN A 538 -7.06 5.30 26.09
N ILE A 539 -8.08 5.16 26.95
CA ILE A 539 -7.95 5.27 28.39
C ILE A 539 -8.51 3.98 29.00
N GLY A 540 -7.83 3.45 30.01
CA GLY A 540 -8.10 2.15 30.60
C GLY A 540 -7.00 1.14 30.26
N HIS A 541 -7.25 -0.11 30.61
CA HIS A 541 -6.28 -1.20 30.53
C HIS A 541 -6.99 -2.55 30.52
N ALA A 542 -6.24 -3.56 30.08
CA ALA A 542 -6.64 -4.94 30.18
C ALA A 542 -5.74 -5.70 31.17
N VAL A 543 -6.32 -6.72 31.79
CA VAL A 543 -5.69 -7.64 32.72
C VAL A 543 -5.92 -9.05 32.20
N TYR A 544 -4.84 -9.73 31.82
CA TYR A 544 -4.86 -11.13 31.39
C TYR A 544 -4.30 -12.00 32.53
N SER A 545 -5.01 -13.05 32.91
CA SER A 545 -4.72 -13.88 34.08
C SER A 545 -4.66 -15.36 33.72
N ILE A 546 -3.66 -16.04 34.29
CA ILE A 546 -3.47 -17.49 34.21
C ILE A 546 -3.39 -18.04 35.65
N PRO A 547 -4.54 -18.36 36.29
CA PRO A 547 -4.58 -18.74 37.70
C PRO A 547 -3.72 -19.96 38.05
N ALA A 548 -3.52 -20.90 37.11
CA ALA A 548 -2.68 -22.08 37.31
C ALA A 548 -1.21 -21.74 37.68
N PHE A 549 -0.74 -20.53 37.38
CA PHE A 549 0.60 -20.05 37.68
C PHE A 549 0.63 -18.83 38.62
N ASP A 550 -0.52 -18.43 39.18
CA ASP A 550 -0.67 -17.16 39.92
C ASP A 550 -0.10 -15.96 39.12
N GLU A 551 -0.35 -15.96 37.81
CA GLU A 551 0.29 -15.05 36.88
C GLU A 551 -0.71 -14.10 36.24
N THR A 552 -0.38 -12.81 36.25
CA THR A 552 -1.21 -11.74 35.70
C THR A 552 -0.38 -10.80 34.85
N TYR A 553 -1.00 -10.25 33.82
CA TYR A 553 -0.41 -9.35 32.85
C TYR A 553 -1.26 -8.09 32.76
N LEU A 554 -0.63 -6.93 32.98
CA LEU A 554 -1.23 -5.62 32.76
C LEU A 554 -0.88 -5.13 31.36
N ILE A 555 -1.90 -4.77 30.59
CA ILE A 555 -1.79 -4.38 29.18
C ILE A 555 -2.35 -2.97 29.02
N THR A 556 -1.52 -2.06 28.48
CA THR A 556 -1.97 -0.73 28.09
C THR A 556 -2.64 -0.76 26.72
N LEU A 557 -3.56 0.17 26.46
CA LEU A 557 -4.24 0.24 25.17
C LEU A 557 -3.47 1.16 24.22
N PRO A 558 -3.34 0.83 22.92
CA PRO A 558 -2.62 1.66 21.97
C PRO A 558 -3.38 2.95 21.69
N ASN A 559 -2.64 4.05 21.51
CA ASN A 559 -3.18 5.26 20.93
C ASN A 559 -3.30 5.09 19.40
N LEU A 560 -4.21 5.84 18.81
CA LEU A 560 -4.44 5.78 17.37
C LEU A 560 -4.81 7.13 16.79
N HIS A 561 -4.70 7.23 15.47
CA HIS A 561 -5.23 8.34 14.70
C HIS A 561 -6.00 7.82 13.49
N ILE A 562 -7.04 8.55 13.11
CA ILE A 562 -7.85 8.28 11.94
C ILE A 562 -7.35 9.19 10.81
N GLU A 563 -6.74 8.55 9.82
CA GLU A 563 -6.22 9.15 8.60
C GLU A 563 -7.24 9.02 7.47
N GLY A 564 -6.98 9.64 6.30
CA GLY A 564 -7.78 9.41 5.10
C GLY A 564 -9.12 10.15 5.02
N LEU A 565 -9.41 11.03 5.99
CA LEU A 565 -10.66 11.79 6.08
C LEU A 565 -10.88 12.71 4.86
N VAL A 566 -9.86 13.46 4.42
CA VAL A 566 -9.98 14.35 3.23
C VAL A 566 -10.40 13.58 1.97
N PHE A 567 -9.96 12.33 1.87
CA PHE A 567 -10.20 11.48 0.72
C PHE A 567 -11.51 10.66 0.79
N GLY A 568 -12.25 10.71 1.91
CA GLY A 568 -13.48 9.92 2.06
C GLY A 568 -13.24 8.43 2.33
N ALA A 569 -12.02 8.05 2.72
CA ALA A 569 -11.65 6.67 3.04
C ALA A 569 -10.90 6.64 4.38
N PRO A 570 -11.58 6.89 5.50
CA PRO A 570 -10.96 6.85 6.82
C PRO A 570 -10.30 5.49 7.10
N PHE A 571 -9.13 5.49 7.74
CA PHE A 571 -8.48 4.27 8.24
C PHE A 571 -7.72 4.55 9.53
N VAL A 572 -7.54 3.52 10.35
CA VAL A 572 -6.82 3.61 11.64
C VAL A 572 -5.33 3.38 11.44
N GLU A 573 -4.51 4.20 12.09
CA GLU A 573 -3.08 3.98 12.23
C GLU A 573 -2.68 4.09 13.72
N LEU A 574 -2.00 3.06 14.24
CA LEU A 574 -1.56 3.01 15.63
C LEU A 574 -0.30 3.85 15.82
N ASN A 575 -0.18 4.50 16.97
CA ASN A 575 0.99 5.29 17.33
C ASN A 575 1.38 5.09 18.80
N ASP A 576 2.45 5.77 19.22
CA ASP A 576 3.07 5.62 20.54
C ASP A 576 3.47 4.17 20.85
N LYS A 577 3.24 3.73 22.09
CA LYS A 577 3.73 2.48 22.64
C LYS A 577 2.62 1.75 23.39
N THR A 578 2.59 0.43 23.23
CA THR A 578 1.88 -0.46 24.15
C THR A 578 2.86 -1.17 25.05
N TYR A 579 2.50 -1.37 26.31
CA TYR A 579 3.23 -2.21 27.25
C TYR A 579 2.38 -3.38 27.72
N ILE A 580 3.02 -4.54 27.89
CA ILE A 580 2.49 -5.72 28.56
C ILE A 580 3.47 -6.05 29.67
N THR A 581 3.09 -5.93 30.94
CA THR A 581 3.98 -6.29 32.06
C THR A 581 3.37 -7.35 32.95
N SER A 582 4.16 -8.35 33.31
CA SER A 582 3.69 -9.51 34.09
C SER A 582 4.06 -9.43 35.57
N SER A 583 3.31 -10.16 36.41
CA SER A 583 3.69 -10.45 37.80
C SER A 583 4.90 -11.39 37.87
N SER A 584 5.15 -12.19 36.83
CA SER A 584 6.30 -13.11 36.71
C SER A 584 7.64 -12.43 36.34
N GLY A 585 7.65 -11.11 36.15
CA GLY A 585 8.88 -10.34 36.00
C GLY A 585 9.34 -10.14 34.54
N PHE A 586 8.42 -10.17 33.58
CA PHE A 586 8.70 -9.85 32.18
C PHE A 586 7.87 -8.67 31.70
N THR A 587 8.45 -7.87 30.81
CA THR A 587 7.79 -6.72 30.20
C THR A 587 8.03 -6.74 28.70
N ALA A 588 6.94 -6.63 27.93
CA ALA A 588 7.00 -6.34 26.51
C ALA A 588 6.69 -4.87 26.27
N LYS A 589 7.45 -4.26 25.34
CA LYS A 589 7.18 -2.94 24.80
C LYS A 589 6.99 -3.07 23.30
N ILE A 590 5.88 -2.54 22.79
CA ILE A 590 5.51 -2.52 21.38
C ILE A 590 5.56 -1.06 20.90
N ASP A 591 6.50 -0.75 20.01
CA ASP A 591 6.62 0.55 19.36
C ASP A 591 5.92 0.48 17.98
N TYR A 592 4.86 1.28 17.80
CA TYR A 592 4.13 1.35 16.52
C TYR A 592 4.76 2.38 15.58
N SER A 593 4.71 2.09 14.27
CA SER A 593 5.25 2.97 13.24
C SER A 593 4.41 2.90 11.95
N GLY A 594 4.41 4.01 11.23
CA GLY A 594 3.48 4.24 10.11
C GLY A 594 4.12 4.93 8.90
N ARG A 595 3.31 5.23 7.88
CA ARG A 595 3.77 6.04 6.74
C ARG A 595 4.19 7.42 7.25
N GLY A 596 5.47 7.75 7.16
CA GLY A 596 6.02 9.05 7.60
C GLY A 596 7.28 8.95 8.46
N TRP A 597 7.59 7.78 9.02
CA TRP A 597 8.87 7.55 9.71
C TRP A 597 9.92 7.09 8.69
N VAL A 598 10.53 8.06 8.00
CA VAL A 598 11.69 8.01 7.06
C VAL A 598 11.61 7.01 5.86
N SER A 599 11.00 5.83 6.00
CA SER A 599 10.84 4.80 4.95
C SER A 599 9.87 3.65 5.32
N GLY A 600 9.08 3.74 6.40
CA GLY A 600 8.27 2.64 6.94
C GLY A 600 7.00 2.28 6.14
N LYS A 601 6.63 0.98 6.12
CA LYS A 601 5.33 0.50 5.63
C LYS A 601 4.22 0.88 6.63
N LYS A 602 2.98 1.09 6.18
CA LYS A 602 1.82 1.30 7.07
C LYS A 602 1.69 0.13 8.05
N ASN A 603 1.15 0.41 9.24
CA ASN A 603 0.82 -0.62 10.24
C ASN A 603 2.03 -1.43 10.71
N SER A 604 3.22 -0.84 10.71
CA SER A 604 4.45 -1.50 11.14
C SER A 604 4.61 -1.42 12.65
N PHE A 605 5.33 -2.37 13.24
CA PHE A 605 5.71 -2.29 14.65
C PHE A 605 7.04 -3.00 14.91
N THR A 606 7.65 -2.65 16.04
CA THR A 606 8.72 -3.44 16.67
C THR A 606 8.34 -3.68 18.11
N ALA A 607 8.26 -4.95 18.53
CA ALA A 607 8.07 -5.33 19.91
C ALA A 607 9.34 -5.96 20.49
N THR A 608 9.59 -5.72 21.77
CA THR A 608 10.73 -6.27 22.51
C THR A 608 10.24 -6.85 23.82
N LEU A 609 10.61 -8.08 24.14
CA LEU A 609 10.34 -8.73 25.43
C LEU A 609 11.63 -8.81 26.24
N TYR A 610 11.59 -8.38 27.50
CA TYR A 610 12.75 -8.30 28.39
C TYR A 610 12.35 -8.54 29.86
N PRO A 611 13.30 -8.91 30.75
CA PRO A 611 13.01 -8.95 32.19
C PRO A 611 12.64 -7.56 32.69
N THR A 612 11.57 -7.44 33.47
CA THR A 612 11.05 -6.17 33.97
C THR A 612 12.17 -5.31 34.61
N GLY A 613 12.24 -4.04 34.20
CA GLY A 613 13.27 -3.10 34.65
C GLY A 613 14.64 -3.25 33.95
N LYS A 614 14.79 -4.19 33.02
CA LYS A 614 16.03 -4.44 32.26
C LYS A 614 15.79 -4.34 30.74
N GLU A 615 15.29 -3.21 30.26
CA GLU A 615 14.92 -2.99 28.85
C GLU A 615 16.04 -3.28 27.84
N SER A 616 17.31 -3.14 28.24
CA SER A 616 18.46 -3.48 27.39
C SER A 616 18.67 -4.99 27.21
N SER A 617 18.15 -5.82 28.12
CA SER A 617 18.30 -7.28 28.15
C SER A 617 17.19 -7.97 27.35
N ILE A 618 17.19 -7.74 26.03
CA ILE A 618 16.14 -8.23 25.13
C ILE A 618 16.25 -9.75 24.97
N LEU A 619 15.16 -10.44 25.33
CA LEU A 619 14.99 -11.88 25.20
C LEU A 619 14.41 -12.24 23.84
N TYR A 620 13.44 -11.46 23.36
CA TYR A 620 12.85 -11.62 22.04
C TYR A 620 12.56 -10.28 21.38
N THR A 621 12.66 -10.25 20.06
CA THR A 621 12.22 -9.14 19.21
C THR A 621 11.19 -9.65 18.23
N ILE A 622 10.08 -8.93 18.07
CA ILE A 622 9.05 -9.21 17.08
C ILE A 622 8.93 -8.01 16.14
N THR A 623 9.00 -8.24 14.83
CA THR A 623 8.95 -7.16 13.84
C THR A 623 8.07 -7.54 12.66
N GLY A 624 7.29 -6.59 12.17
CA GLY A 624 6.45 -6.80 11.00
C GLY A 624 5.34 -5.77 10.88
N GLN A 625 4.25 -6.18 10.22
CA GLN A 625 3.03 -5.39 10.08
C GLN A 625 1.91 -6.07 10.87
N TRP A 626 1.32 -5.38 11.85
CA TRP A 626 0.37 -5.98 12.79
C TRP A 626 -0.95 -6.42 12.13
N ASN A 627 -1.24 -5.94 10.92
CA ASN A 627 -2.39 -6.38 10.12
C ASN A 627 -2.06 -7.41 9.03
N LYS A 628 -0.78 -7.78 8.87
CA LYS A 628 -0.31 -8.75 7.87
C LYS A 628 0.56 -9.81 8.54
N THR A 629 1.87 -9.78 8.30
CA THR A 629 2.81 -10.76 8.80
C THR A 629 3.80 -10.15 9.78
N PHE A 630 4.22 -10.94 10.77
CA PHE A 630 5.34 -10.59 11.65
C PHE A 630 6.15 -11.82 12.03
N GLU A 631 7.44 -11.61 12.29
CA GLU A 631 8.40 -12.65 12.69
C GLU A 631 8.84 -12.44 14.14
N VAL A 632 9.04 -13.54 14.86
CA VAL A 632 9.59 -13.58 16.23
C VAL A 632 11.04 -14.06 16.17
N ARG A 633 11.94 -13.30 16.80
CA ARG A 633 13.37 -13.60 16.87
C ARG A 633 13.82 -13.72 18.32
N GLU A 634 14.76 -14.63 18.57
CA GLU A 634 15.46 -14.70 19.84
C GLU A 634 16.52 -13.59 19.94
N GLY A 635 16.45 -12.78 20.98
CA GLY A 635 17.26 -11.56 21.14
C GLY A 635 17.06 -10.52 20.04
N LYS A 636 18.02 -9.58 19.91
CA LYS A 636 17.92 -8.45 18.96
C LYS A 636 18.07 -8.83 17.48
N LYS A 637 18.89 -9.83 17.17
CA LYS A 637 19.29 -10.23 15.81
C LYS A 637 19.45 -11.74 15.66
N GLY A 638 18.85 -12.54 16.56
CA GLY A 638 18.96 -13.99 16.48
C GLY A 638 18.07 -14.59 15.39
N ALA A 639 18.00 -15.92 15.42
CA ALA A 639 17.20 -16.70 14.48
C ALA A 639 15.70 -16.37 14.61
N VAL A 640 14.99 -16.45 13.48
CA VAL A 640 13.53 -16.49 13.49
C VAL A 640 13.12 -17.83 14.09
N ILE A 641 12.30 -17.80 15.13
CA ILE A 641 11.87 -19.01 15.84
C ILE A 641 10.38 -19.28 15.68
N ASP A 642 9.62 -18.28 15.22
CA ASP A 642 8.18 -18.32 15.06
C ASP A 642 7.74 -17.14 14.17
N ASP A 643 6.55 -17.24 13.59
CA ASP A 643 5.94 -16.20 12.77
C ASP A 643 4.41 -16.19 12.94
N TYR A 644 3.78 -15.18 12.38
CA TYR A 644 2.33 -15.08 12.33
C TYR A 644 1.92 -14.39 11.03
N ASP A 645 0.93 -14.98 10.37
CA ASP A 645 0.25 -14.41 9.21
C ASP A 645 -1.23 -14.18 9.55
N ALA A 646 -1.62 -12.91 9.65
CA ALA A 646 -2.96 -12.48 9.98
C ALA A 646 -3.98 -12.71 8.85
N GLU A 647 -3.54 -12.93 7.61
CA GLU A 647 -4.38 -13.29 6.47
C GLU A 647 -4.60 -14.81 6.40
N ALA A 648 -3.59 -15.60 6.74
CA ALA A 648 -3.72 -17.05 6.84
C ALA A 648 -4.46 -17.53 8.11
N SER A 649 -4.53 -16.69 9.16
CA SER A 649 -5.14 -17.03 10.44
C SER A 649 -6.62 -16.64 10.52
N ALA A 650 -7.50 -17.53 10.08
CA ALA A 650 -8.95 -17.31 10.12
C ALA A 650 -9.47 -17.19 11.58
N PRO A 651 -10.35 -16.20 11.87
CA PRO A 651 -10.97 -16.07 13.17
C PRO A 651 -12.03 -17.16 13.42
N THR A 652 -12.18 -17.60 14.67
CA THR A 652 -13.30 -18.43 15.10
C THR A 652 -14.56 -17.56 15.15
N PRO A 653 -15.69 -17.96 14.52
CA PRO A 653 -16.93 -17.18 14.59
C PRO A 653 -17.48 -17.08 16.02
N LEU A 654 -17.87 -15.88 16.43
CA LEU A 654 -18.58 -15.68 17.69
C LEU A 654 -20.02 -16.20 17.56
N THR A 655 -20.40 -17.11 18.45
CA THR A 655 -21.77 -17.57 18.63
C THR A 655 -22.49 -16.62 19.57
N ILE A 656 -23.61 -16.06 19.11
CA ILE A 656 -24.50 -15.20 19.89
C ILE A 656 -25.92 -15.78 19.90
N ALA A 657 -26.73 -15.39 20.88
CA ALA A 657 -28.13 -15.81 20.91
C ALA A 657 -28.92 -15.22 19.73
N PRO A 658 -29.93 -15.93 19.19
CA PRO A 658 -30.90 -15.35 18.25
C PRO A 658 -31.54 -14.07 18.81
N LEU A 659 -31.87 -13.11 17.94
CA LEU A 659 -32.36 -11.77 18.35
C LEU A 659 -33.57 -11.84 19.28
N GLU A 660 -34.45 -12.81 19.07
CA GLU A 660 -35.67 -13.00 19.85
C GLU A 660 -35.39 -13.49 21.27
N GLN A 661 -34.24 -14.15 21.47
CA GLN A 661 -33.77 -14.73 22.73
C GLN A 661 -32.79 -13.83 23.49
N GLN A 662 -32.31 -12.76 22.85
CA GLN A 662 -31.44 -11.76 23.49
C GLN A 662 -32.23 -10.92 24.50
N ASP A 663 -31.62 -10.51 25.62
CA ASP A 663 -32.20 -9.50 26.51
C ASP A 663 -32.42 -8.18 25.75
N PRO A 664 -33.46 -7.37 26.05
CA PRO A 664 -33.65 -6.06 25.41
C PRO A 664 -32.45 -5.10 25.49
N MET A 665 -31.56 -5.29 26.48
CA MET A 665 -30.32 -4.52 26.63
C MET A 665 -29.16 -5.06 25.79
N GLU A 666 -29.28 -6.24 25.17
CA GLU A 666 -28.23 -6.77 24.30
C GLU A 666 -28.18 -5.99 22.97
N SER A 667 -26.96 -5.58 22.60
CA SER A 667 -26.64 -4.61 21.56
C SER A 667 -27.41 -4.85 20.26
N ARG A 668 -27.36 -6.08 19.71
CA ARG A 668 -27.97 -6.36 18.40
C ARG A 668 -29.50 -6.32 18.46
N ARG A 669 -30.12 -6.71 19.57
CA ARG A 669 -31.57 -6.57 19.77
C ARG A 669 -31.95 -5.11 19.93
N ALA A 670 -31.27 -4.38 20.82
CA ALA A 670 -31.53 -2.97 21.10
C ALA A 670 -31.40 -2.11 19.84
N TRP A 671 -30.32 -2.29 19.08
CA TRP A 671 -30.02 -1.53 17.88
C TRP A 671 -30.63 -2.10 16.59
N SER A 672 -31.41 -3.19 16.66
CA SER A 672 -31.91 -3.91 15.47
C SER A 672 -32.59 -3.01 14.43
N LYS A 673 -33.44 -2.07 14.87
CA LYS A 673 -34.15 -1.14 13.98
C LYS A 673 -33.24 -0.07 13.39
N VAL A 674 -32.28 0.42 14.18
CA VAL A 674 -31.25 1.36 13.70
C VAL A 674 -30.35 0.66 12.68
N ALA A 675 -29.94 -0.57 12.95
CA ALA A 675 -29.16 -1.39 12.03
C ALA A 675 -29.91 -1.67 10.73
N ALA A 676 -31.22 -1.95 10.78
CA ALA A 676 -32.07 -2.11 9.61
C ALA A 676 -32.15 -0.82 8.77
N GLY A 677 -32.31 0.34 9.41
CA GLY A 677 -32.28 1.65 8.74
C GLY A 677 -30.94 1.92 8.04
N ILE A 678 -29.82 1.66 8.72
CA ILE A 678 -28.47 1.80 8.16
C ILE A 678 -28.29 0.86 6.95
N ALA A 679 -28.75 -0.39 7.06
CA ALA A 679 -28.64 -1.36 5.98
C ALA A 679 -29.49 -1.00 4.76
N ALA A 680 -30.67 -0.40 4.98
CA ALA A 680 -31.55 0.10 3.92
C ALA A 680 -31.10 1.45 3.33
N GLY A 681 -30.17 2.15 3.99
CA GLY A 681 -29.79 3.52 3.63
C GLY A 681 -30.84 4.57 3.99
N ASP A 682 -31.83 4.24 4.83
CA ASP A 682 -32.92 5.12 5.26
C ASP A 682 -32.49 5.91 6.51
N MET A 683 -32.07 7.14 6.29
CA MET A 683 -31.52 7.99 7.35
C MET A 683 -32.55 8.67 8.23
N ASP A 684 -33.74 8.90 7.69
CA ASP A 684 -34.84 9.43 8.47
C ASP A 684 -35.31 8.37 9.47
N ALA A 685 -35.50 7.13 9.01
CA ALA A 685 -35.81 6.00 9.89
C ALA A 685 -34.67 5.74 10.90
N THR A 686 -33.42 5.75 10.45
CA THR A 686 -32.24 5.59 11.33
C THR A 686 -32.23 6.65 12.44
N GLY A 687 -32.44 7.93 12.08
CA GLY A 687 -32.47 9.04 13.02
C GLY A 687 -33.64 8.96 14.00
N VAL A 688 -34.83 8.59 13.53
CA VAL A 688 -36.03 8.42 14.36
C VAL A 688 -35.82 7.29 15.38
N GLU A 689 -35.38 6.11 14.95
CA GLU A 689 -35.19 4.97 15.84
C GLU A 689 -34.04 5.20 16.83
N LYS A 690 -32.95 5.85 16.39
CA LYS A 690 -31.86 6.28 17.29
C LYS A 690 -32.35 7.26 18.35
N SER A 691 -33.17 8.23 17.95
CA SER A 691 -33.74 9.23 18.86
C SER A 691 -34.65 8.60 19.91
N LYS A 692 -35.38 7.53 19.59
CA LYS A 692 -36.20 6.80 20.56
C LYS A 692 -35.33 6.23 21.69
N ILE A 693 -34.28 5.50 21.35
CA ILE A 693 -33.33 4.93 22.32
C ILE A 693 -32.68 6.04 23.16
N GLU A 694 -32.20 7.12 22.53
CA GLU A 694 -31.55 8.22 23.25
C GLU A 694 -32.52 8.99 24.17
N ASN A 695 -33.79 9.16 23.76
CA ASN A 695 -34.82 9.80 24.58
C ASN A 695 -35.19 8.92 25.78
N GLU A 696 -35.36 7.61 25.57
CA GLU A 696 -35.62 6.64 26.65
C GLU A 696 -34.49 6.62 27.66
N GLN A 697 -33.24 6.63 27.19
CA GLN A 697 -32.06 6.73 28.06
C GLN A 697 -32.02 8.04 28.83
N ARG A 698 -32.28 9.19 28.18
CA ARG A 698 -32.37 10.49 28.86
C ARG A 698 -33.46 10.53 29.92
N ALA A 699 -34.64 9.96 29.66
CA ALA A 699 -35.72 9.85 30.62
C ALA A 699 -35.34 8.96 31.82
N LEU A 700 -34.69 7.82 31.57
CA LEU A 700 -34.19 6.94 32.61
C LEU A 700 -33.14 7.64 33.50
N ARG A 701 -32.21 8.40 32.90
CA ARG A 701 -31.23 9.20 33.65
C ARG A 701 -31.88 10.31 34.49
N ALA A 702 -32.91 10.97 33.95
CA ALA A 702 -33.63 12.00 34.67
C ALA A 702 -34.33 11.42 35.91
N LYS A 703 -34.95 10.25 35.77
CA LYS A 703 -35.56 9.52 36.88
C LYS A 703 -34.54 9.09 37.93
N GLU A 704 -33.40 8.51 37.53
CA GLU A 704 -32.36 8.13 38.48
C GLU A 704 -31.85 9.32 39.31
N LYS A 705 -31.71 10.48 38.66
CA LYS A 705 -31.32 11.73 39.32
C LYS A 705 -32.39 12.24 40.30
N GLU A 706 -33.67 12.12 39.94
CA GLU A 706 -34.80 12.46 40.82
C GLU A 706 -34.86 11.54 42.05
N ASP A 707 -34.66 10.24 41.83
CA ASP A 707 -34.72 9.19 42.86
C ASP A 707 -33.43 9.11 43.72
N GLY A 708 -32.38 9.87 43.37
CA GLY A 708 -31.06 9.78 44.02
C GLY A 708 -30.38 8.42 43.87
N SER A 709 -30.77 7.65 42.86
CA SER A 709 -30.28 6.30 42.57
C SER A 709 -29.22 6.31 41.47
N GLU A 710 -28.39 5.27 41.41
CA GLU A 710 -27.42 5.06 40.32
C GLU A 710 -27.73 3.74 39.59
N TRP A 711 -27.55 3.71 38.27
CA TRP A 711 -27.66 2.48 37.48
C TRP A 711 -26.84 1.33 38.08
N SER A 712 -27.51 0.21 38.35
CA SER A 712 -26.83 -1.00 38.83
C SER A 712 -26.26 -1.79 37.66
N ARG A 713 -24.92 -1.81 37.56
CA ARG A 713 -24.21 -2.57 36.53
C ARG A 713 -24.38 -4.07 36.76
N ARG A 714 -24.64 -4.82 35.68
CA ARG A 714 -25.05 -6.23 35.73
C ARG A 714 -23.89 -7.20 35.90
N TYR A 715 -22.72 -6.90 35.37
CA TYR A 715 -21.56 -7.83 35.38
C TYR A 715 -20.30 -7.23 35.97
N PHE A 716 -20.25 -5.90 36.13
CA PHE A 716 -19.05 -5.20 36.61
C PHE A 716 -19.33 -4.39 37.87
N THR A 717 -18.27 -4.19 38.66
CA THR A 717 -18.27 -3.38 39.87
C THR A 717 -17.10 -2.39 39.82
N ARG A 718 -17.36 -1.17 40.29
CA ARG A 718 -16.32 -0.16 40.50
C ARG A 718 -15.53 -0.50 41.75
N VAL A 719 -14.20 -0.60 41.64
CA VAL A 719 -13.30 -0.84 42.77
C VAL A 719 -12.59 0.45 43.17
N GLU A 720 -12.38 0.64 44.48
CA GLU A 720 -11.68 1.81 45.02
C GLU A 720 -10.15 1.69 44.93
N SER A 721 -9.63 0.47 44.98
CA SER A 721 -8.21 0.16 44.85
C SER A 721 -8.04 -1.15 44.10
N ASP A 722 -6.88 -1.31 43.44
CA ASP A 722 -6.54 -2.52 42.71
C ASP A 722 -5.05 -2.83 42.93
N LYS A 723 -4.81 -3.88 43.73
CA LYS A 723 -3.46 -4.33 44.10
C LYS A 723 -2.61 -4.70 42.88
N LEU A 724 -3.22 -5.21 41.81
CA LEU A 724 -2.50 -5.54 40.58
C LEU A 724 -1.99 -4.26 39.92
N LEU A 725 -2.83 -3.22 39.84
CA LEU A 725 -2.42 -1.93 39.29
C LEU A 725 -1.35 -1.28 40.16
N GLU A 726 -1.52 -1.29 41.48
CA GLU A 726 -0.52 -0.78 42.42
C GLU A 726 0.85 -1.46 42.23
N ALA A 727 0.86 -2.78 41.96
CA ALA A 727 2.08 -3.55 41.77
C ALA A 727 2.70 -3.41 40.36
N LEU A 728 1.88 -3.30 39.31
CA LEU A 728 2.32 -3.41 37.92
C LEU A 728 2.35 -2.08 37.16
N ALA A 729 1.44 -1.14 37.43
CA ALA A 729 1.38 0.13 36.72
C ALA A 729 2.66 0.97 36.86
N PRO A 730 3.32 1.06 38.05
CA PRO A 730 4.57 1.81 38.18
C PRO A 730 5.72 1.26 37.33
N LYS A 731 5.73 -0.05 37.05
CA LYS A 731 6.80 -0.71 36.28
C LYS A 731 6.87 -0.24 34.82
N ILE A 732 5.77 0.29 34.31
CA ILE A 732 5.63 0.76 32.92
C ILE A 732 5.23 2.24 32.86
N GLY A 733 5.21 2.93 33.99
CA GLY A 733 4.80 4.34 34.08
C GLY A 733 3.34 4.58 33.70
N LEU A 734 2.46 3.58 33.87
CA LEU A 734 1.03 3.75 33.60
C LEU A 734 0.40 4.63 34.68
N LEU A 735 -0.19 5.74 34.25
CA LEU A 735 -1.05 6.57 35.09
C LEU A 735 -2.49 6.06 34.99
N VAL A 736 -3.07 5.66 36.12
CA VAL A 736 -4.48 5.26 36.17
C VAL A 736 -5.33 6.53 36.17
N GLU A 737 -6.14 6.70 35.11
CA GLU A 737 -7.04 7.84 34.91
C GLU A 737 -8.48 7.44 35.25
N ASP A 738 -8.70 7.05 36.51
CA ASP A 738 -10.00 6.57 37.02
C ASP A 738 -11.07 7.68 37.00
N ASP A 739 -10.67 8.93 37.21
CA ASP A 739 -11.49 10.13 37.01
C ASP A 739 -12.11 10.21 35.60
N LYS A 740 -11.37 9.77 34.58
CA LYS A 740 -11.81 9.80 33.17
C LYS A 740 -12.58 8.56 32.76
N THR A 741 -12.70 7.57 33.64
CA THR A 741 -13.39 6.30 33.36
C THR A 741 -14.51 6.00 34.35
N GLY A 742 -14.84 6.97 35.21
CA GLY A 742 -15.88 6.81 36.24
C GLY A 742 -15.49 5.81 37.33
N GLY A 743 -14.20 5.48 37.43
CA GLY A 743 -13.62 4.50 38.34
C GLY A 743 -12.89 3.35 37.65
N ILE A 744 -12.29 2.47 38.46
CA ILE A 744 -11.67 1.24 37.99
C ILE A 744 -12.74 0.15 37.93
N TRP A 745 -12.95 -0.46 36.76
CA TRP A 745 -13.98 -1.48 36.57
C TRP A 745 -13.39 -2.88 36.56
N ARG A 746 -14.03 -3.80 37.30
CA ARG A 746 -13.66 -5.22 37.38
C ARG A 746 -14.88 -6.11 37.21
N PHE A 747 -14.65 -7.27 36.60
CA PHE A 747 -15.68 -8.28 36.45
C PHE A 747 -16.08 -8.81 37.83
N ASP A 748 -17.37 -8.93 38.07
CA ASP A 748 -17.94 -9.38 39.34
C ASP A 748 -18.60 -10.74 39.16
N GLU A 749 -17.88 -11.79 39.58
CA GLU A 749 -18.35 -13.18 39.47
C GLU A 749 -19.67 -13.42 40.21
N LYS A 750 -19.92 -12.72 41.33
CA LYS A 750 -21.16 -12.88 42.09
C LYS A 750 -22.33 -12.33 41.29
N LYS A 751 -22.17 -11.15 40.70
CA LYS A 751 -23.19 -10.57 39.83
C LYS A 751 -23.42 -11.42 38.58
N ALA A 752 -22.36 -11.89 37.92
CA ALA A 752 -22.47 -12.76 36.76
C ALA A 752 -23.22 -14.07 37.07
N THR A 753 -22.95 -14.67 38.24
CA THR A 753 -23.67 -15.86 38.71
C THR A 753 -25.15 -15.56 38.99
N ALA A 754 -25.45 -14.42 39.59
CA ALA A 754 -26.83 -13.97 39.81
C ALA A 754 -27.58 -13.73 38.50
N GLU A 755 -26.95 -13.12 37.49
CA GLU A 755 -27.56 -12.92 36.17
C GLU A 755 -27.81 -14.24 35.44
N ALA A 756 -26.86 -15.19 35.49
CA ALA A 756 -27.06 -16.53 34.93
C ALA A 756 -28.27 -17.24 35.56
N GLY A 757 -28.51 -17.05 36.86
CA GLY A 757 -29.67 -17.59 37.58
C GLY A 757 -31.01 -16.97 37.21
N LYS A 758 -31.05 -15.81 36.53
CA LYS A 758 -32.29 -15.16 36.06
C LYS A 758 -32.75 -15.65 34.68
N LYS A 759 -31.88 -16.32 33.92
CA LYS A 759 -32.15 -16.84 32.56
C LYS A 759 -32.73 -18.27 32.56
N ASN A 760 -32.80 -18.92 33.73
CA ASN A 760 -33.54 -20.16 34.00
C ASN A 760 -34.85 -19.84 34.71
#